data_AF-A0A094E1Y7-F1
#
_entry.id   AF-A0A094E1Y7-F1
#
_cell.length_a   1.000
_cell.length_b   1.000
_cell.length_c   1.000
_cell.angle_alpha   90.00
_cell.angle_beta   90.00
_cell.angle_gamma   90.00
#
_symmetry.space_group_name_H-M   'P 1'
#
loop_
_entity.id
_entity.type
_entity.pdbx_description
1 polymer ?
#
loop_
_entity_poly.entity_id
_entity_poly.type
_entity_poly.pdbx_seq_one_letter_code
_entity_poly.pdbx_strand_id
1 'polypeptide(L)'
;MSKPRATRSSVEQLKLSAELHTAETVEGLARIPMIESDGNLNHSLVWPRLSTTRWNNAHRPCRHCYVDPTCSLFISSSTGINQKPPIVHPRTLNHNEEFIQGTQAYQNNKYQYASSSYEIDHNMNPGLIIQPENKNDIVLALKYAKAQKIAVAIRTGGHQYSGASSTSASNIQLDLKKTFRQPDDQTHFEKDGRTFVRTSVSWSLGALNAYLTRHKLFVPHGQCIDVRLGGHVQTGGYGQLGRSFGLFGDHVLSLEMVDHEGNFKEVTKATDPELFYAILGGSPGNFGVLTHFTIEVHRDSDYKGSRGLKALYWYDPKTLKRLLDILVEMSDNENFPRNYDLCISVLSSSFKLLDLWPELDGHMRKEHPEIYGENGMPSWPRTIIVYAQWVPFGKNDVCDMAWFDRLSKDSIFDQGVQQKPMSELTGDWIFRNVREFDHPYVKRTYLTRSTTLARDGWTSWVTKRINAIVEPEANRCWLSAQLQCFGGKHSKFVTNADNGTSYSWRDSTLACTLDCFYSSSAKDRAEDWQKVNDHEGIGPNGTFSEQDRRVLWGSYGSFDLNASWSYYYEDRAKYERLQKARQAADPDGIFTPNRFCVKHLKSVSPFLYCGAVSRGSPAFDFLEPCLVDRSLKLSRALLRYADHTYIVLTLQKLVQLRLDEESSDFDSDDESPYSGSPSSLPPNPALLKTWQAQLQTAIMRLPPPEVTSLDPVRRGHALTIVQLILVVLGTIFVAMRLYARLVITRARIGLDDVLIVLAWVFSVGLTATVILATQRFGWDIHIWDVPLTAQVTVRKLSWCGQIFSRMGYF
;
A
#
# COMPACT_ATOMS: atom_id res chain seq x y z
N MET A 1 51.39 17.07 -10.21
CA MET A 1 52.79 16.61 -10.06
C MET A 1 53.54 17.76 -9.38
N SER A 2 54.15 17.69 -8.21
CA SER A 2 54.78 16.59 -7.47
C SER A 2 54.81 16.94 -5.96
N LYS A 3 54.48 15.94 -5.14
CA LYS A 3 55.00 15.71 -3.77
C LYS A 3 55.93 14.46 -3.89
N PRO A 4 56.65 13.96 -2.86
CA PRO A 4 56.88 14.46 -1.49
C PRO A 4 58.34 14.27 -0.98
N ARG A 5 58.65 14.73 0.24
CA ARG A 5 59.51 13.99 1.18
C ARG A 5 59.40 14.54 2.61
N ALA A 6 59.07 13.67 3.57
CA ALA A 6 59.55 13.74 4.94
C ALA A 6 59.50 12.34 5.58
N THR A 7 60.60 12.01 6.24
CA THR A 7 61.10 10.78 6.88
C THR A 7 60.31 10.36 8.14
N ARG A 8 59.97 9.08 8.32
CA ARG A 8 60.70 7.94 8.97
C ARG A 8 60.70 7.92 10.52
N SER A 9 59.91 6.97 11.06
CA SER A 9 60.12 6.04 12.20
C SER A 9 60.62 6.53 13.57
N SER A 10 59.92 6.10 14.64
CA SER A 10 60.45 5.14 15.63
C SER A 10 59.38 4.71 16.64
N VAL A 11 59.52 3.47 17.09
CA VAL A 11 58.70 2.66 17.99
C VAL A 11 59.49 2.48 19.30
N GLU A 12 58.76 2.31 20.41
CA GLU A 12 59.17 1.72 21.69
C GLU A 12 60.18 2.46 22.60
N GLN A 13 59.80 2.71 23.86
CA GLN A 13 60.12 1.83 25.01
C GLN A 13 59.71 2.45 26.37
N LEU A 14 59.00 1.63 27.19
CA LEU A 14 59.24 1.32 28.62
C LEU A 14 59.12 2.48 29.67
N LYS A 15 58.70 2.33 30.94
CA LYS A 15 58.52 1.23 31.92
C LYS A 15 57.76 1.85 33.12
N LEU A 16 56.71 1.20 33.65
CA LEU A 16 56.65 0.35 34.87
C LEU A 16 56.52 1.06 36.24
N SER A 17 55.76 0.34 37.10
CA SER A 17 55.72 0.30 38.58
C SER A 17 54.89 1.39 39.28
N ALA A 18 53.74 1.04 39.88
CA ALA A 18 53.56 0.42 41.22
C ALA A 18 53.40 1.55 42.27
N GLU A 19 52.54 1.55 43.29
CA GLU A 19 51.87 0.50 44.06
C GLU A 19 50.95 1.16 45.12
N LEU A 20 49.92 0.43 45.59
CA LEU A 20 49.38 0.36 46.99
C LEU A 20 48.65 1.61 47.57
N HIS A 21 47.56 1.54 48.36
CA HIS A 21 47.13 0.55 49.36
C HIS A 21 45.66 0.78 49.82
N THR A 22 44.95 -0.33 50.15
CA THR A 22 43.96 -0.58 51.26
C THR A 22 42.62 0.18 51.32
N ALA A 23 41.41 -0.36 51.57
CA ALA A 23 40.79 -1.49 52.30
C ALA A 23 39.64 -0.85 53.15
N GLU A 24 38.36 -1.27 53.13
CA GLU A 24 37.67 -2.27 54.00
C GLU A 24 36.33 -2.68 53.33
N THR A 25 36.00 -3.96 53.02
CA THR A 25 35.25 -5.02 53.79
C THR A 25 33.97 -4.55 54.52
N VAL A 26 32.79 -5.20 54.41
CA VAL A 26 32.39 -6.54 54.95
C VAL A 26 31.11 -7.13 54.29
N GLU A 27 31.22 -8.42 53.88
CA GLU A 27 30.31 -9.62 53.93
C GLU A 27 28.79 -9.60 53.54
N GLY A 28 28.20 -10.68 52.97
CA GLY A 28 28.65 -12.08 52.95
C GLY A 28 27.99 -13.05 51.93
N LEU A 29 28.82 -14.05 51.57
CA LEU A 29 28.66 -15.52 51.40
C LEU A 29 27.25 -16.12 51.15
N ALA A 30 27.06 -17.13 50.27
CA ALA A 30 27.80 -18.40 50.11
C ALA A 30 27.69 -18.97 48.66
N ARG A 31 28.81 -19.29 47.97
CA ARG A 31 29.55 -20.59 47.82
C ARG A 31 28.91 -21.70 46.95
N ILE A 32 29.17 -21.64 45.63
CA ILE A 32 29.99 -22.50 44.71
C ILE A 32 30.76 -23.67 45.39
N PRO A 33 31.03 -24.90 44.79
CA PRO A 33 31.84 -25.17 43.56
C PRO A 33 31.39 -26.33 42.64
N MET A 34 31.61 -26.35 41.30
CA MET A 34 32.78 -26.15 40.37
C MET A 34 33.37 -27.47 39.85
N ILE A 35 33.87 -27.37 38.60
CA ILE A 35 35.03 -28.03 37.91
C ILE A 35 34.57 -28.65 36.57
N GLU A 36 34.72 -27.94 35.43
CA GLU A 36 35.91 -27.79 34.55
C GLU A 36 36.18 -29.00 33.62
N SER A 37 36.25 -28.77 32.30
CA SER A 37 37.52 -28.71 31.56
C SER A 37 37.31 -28.66 30.03
N ASP A 38 37.89 -27.61 29.43
CA ASP A 38 38.57 -27.45 28.13
C ASP A 38 38.60 -28.58 27.06
N GLY A 39 38.66 -28.15 25.79
CA GLY A 39 39.41 -28.89 24.77
C GLY A 39 38.98 -28.70 23.31
N ASN A 40 39.62 -27.76 22.61
CA ASN A 40 39.70 -27.69 21.14
C ASN A 40 40.20 -29.01 20.51
N LEU A 41 39.74 -29.36 19.30
CA LEU A 41 40.58 -29.54 18.09
C LEU A 41 39.82 -30.08 16.86
N ASN A 42 40.20 -29.50 15.72
CA ASN A 42 39.93 -29.91 14.33
C ASN A 42 40.32 -31.37 14.05
N HIS A 43 39.54 -32.10 13.23
CA HIS A 43 39.89 -32.41 11.84
C HIS A 43 38.91 -33.40 11.18
N SER A 44 38.72 -33.12 9.90
CA SER A 44 38.17 -33.93 8.82
C SER A 44 38.78 -35.34 8.68
N LEU A 45 37.98 -36.31 8.24
CA LEU A 45 38.17 -37.16 7.03
C LEU A 45 37.42 -38.50 7.11
N VAL A 46 36.59 -38.72 6.08
CA VAL A 46 36.54 -39.93 5.24
C VAL A 46 35.95 -41.24 5.81
N TRP A 47 34.88 -41.65 5.12
CA TRP A 47 34.27 -42.99 5.06
C TRP A 47 35.27 -44.10 4.68
N PRO A 48 34.99 -45.37 5.06
CA PRO A 48 34.50 -46.29 4.03
C PRO A 48 33.41 -47.27 4.49
N ARG A 49 32.68 -47.75 3.47
CA ARG A 49 31.61 -48.75 3.48
C ARG A 49 32.11 -50.20 3.72
N LEU A 50 31.11 -51.09 3.83
CA LEU A 50 31.07 -52.56 3.59
C LEU A 50 31.29 -53.38 4.88
N SER A 51 30.51 -54.40 5.24
CA SER A 51 29.68 -55.32 4.45
C SER A 51 28.82 -56.24 5.35
N THR A 52 27.71 -56.75 4.79
CA THR A 52 27.17 -58.13 4.93
C THR A 52 26.62 -58.58 6.32
N THR A 53 25.53 -59.36 6.48
CA THR A 53 24.81 -60.31 5.61
C THR A 53 23.47 -60.75 6.24
N ARG A 54 22.48 -61.07 5.38
CA ARG A 54 21.52 -62.22 5.38
C ARG A 54 20.58 -62.50 6.57
N TRP A 55 19.36 -63.05 6.41
CA TRP A 55 18.36 -63.32 5.35
C TRP A 55 17.22 -64.08 6.08
N ASN A 56 15.95 -63.91 5.71
CA ASN A 56 15.05 -65.05 5.44
C ASN A 56 13.74 -64.65 4.74
N ASN A 57 13.33 -65.52 3.82
CA ASN A 57 12.33 -65.39 2.75
C ASN A 57 10.93 -65.89 3.12
N ALA A 58 9.92 -65.40 2.39
CA ALA A 58 8.91 -66.16 1.59
C ALA A 58 7.77 -65.19 1.19
N HIS A 59 7.15 -65.14 0.01
CA HIS A 59 7.21 -65.83 -1.28
C HIS A 59 6.58 -64.89 -2.35
N ARG A 60 7.09 -64.95 -3.58
CA ARG A 60 6.63 -64.34 -4.86
C ARG A 60 5.60 -65.29 -5.56
N PRO A 61 4.97 -65.05 -6.76
CA PRO A 61 5.49 -64.33 -7.96
C PRO A 61 4.46 -63.55 -8.85
N CYS A 62 4.82 -62.41 -9.47
CA CYS A 62 5.45 -62.15 -10.79
C CYS A 62 4.48 -62.01 -12.01
N ARG A 63 4.72 -60.95 -12.82
CA ARG A 63 5.27 -60.95 -14.21
C ARG A 63 5.51 -59.48 -14.65
N HIS A 64 6.77 -59.03 -14.83
CA HIS A 64 7.59 -58.96 -16.08
C HIS A 64 7.15 -57.87 -17.07
N CYS A 65 7.99 -57.10 -17.79
CA CYS A 65 9.42 -56.72 -17.83
C CYS A 65 9.63 -55.78 -19.08
N TYR A 66 10.79 -55.10 -19.18
CA TYR A 66 11.41 -54.37 -20.34
C TYR A 66 10.84 -52.96 -20.70
N VAL A 67 11.56 -51.83 -20.57
CA VAL A 67 12.80 -51.26 -21.18
C VAL A 67 12.62 -50.79 -22.66
N ASP A 68 12.75 -49.45 -22.82
CA ASP A 68 12.85 -48.49 -23.97
C ASP A 68 13.52 -48.99 -25.30
N PRO A 69 13.47 -48.30 -26.48
CA PRO A 69 13.12 -46.89 -26.78
C PRO A 69 12.40 -46.56 -28.13
N THR A 70 12.16 -45.26 -28.35
CA THR A 70 11.82 -44.55 -29.61
C THR A 70 10.42 -44.76 -30.23
N CYS A 71 9.56 -43.74 -30.15
CA CYS A 71 8.99 -43.10 -31.33
C CYS A 71 8.20 -41.84 -30.95
N SER A 72 8.66 -40.71 -31.46
CA SER A 72 7.98 -39.43 -31.46
C SER A 72 6.66 -39.51 -32.22
N LEU A 73 5.56 -39.02 -31.64
CA LEU A 73 4.43 -38.52 -32.41
C LEU A 73 3.75 -37.38 -31.64
N PHE A 74 4.14 -36.18 -32.03
CA PHE A 74 3.44 -34.93 -31.78
C PHE A 74 1.98 -35.05 -32.24
N ILE A 75 1.04 -34.76 -31.35
CA ILE A 75 -0.28 -34.27 -31.76
C ILE A 75 -0.42 -32.87 -31.17
N SER A 76 -0.25 -31.89 -32.06
CA SER A 76 -0.56 -30.49 -31.84
C SER A 76 -2.07 -30.31 -31.93
N SER A 77 -2.72 -29.86 -30.86
CA SER A 77 -4.04 -29.23 -30.93
C SER A 77 -3.92 -27.80 -30.39
N SER A 78 -3.74 -26.87 -31.32
CA SER A 78 -3.77 -25.43 -31.09
C SER A 78 -5.22 -24.94 -30.98
N THR A 79 -5.69 -24.76 -29.74
CA THR A 79 -6.69 -23.74 -29.42
C THR A 79 -6.10 -22.88 -28.31
N GLY A 80 -5.73 -21.66 -28.68
CA GLY A 80 -5.00 -20.73 -27.83
C GLY A 80 -5.84 -20.25 -26.66
N ILE A 81 -5.41 -20.63 -25.45
CA ILE A 81 -4.94 -19.67 -24.44
C ILE A 81 -3.73 -20.35 -23.80
N ASN A 82 -2.56 -19.73 -23.88
CA ASN A 82 -1.32 -20.24 -23.30
C ASN A 82 -1.37 -20.02 -21.77
N GLN A 83 -2.29 -20.69 -21.07
CA GLN A 83 -2.34 -20.68 -19.62
C GLN A 83 -1.32 -21.71 -19.10
N LYS A 84 -0.28 -21.24 -18.41
CA LYS A 84 0.55 -22.13 -17.57
C LYS A 84 -0.40 -22.93 -16.66
N PRO A 85 -0.12 -24.22 -16.39
CA PRO A 85 -0.92 -24.99 -15.46
C PRO A 85 -1.00 -24.27 -14.10
N PRO A 86 -2.12 -24.38 -13.37
CA PRO A 86 -2.28 -23.74 -12.07
C PRO A 86 -1.16 -24.16 -11.12
N ILE A 87 -0.69 -23.22 -10.31
CA ILE A 87 0.40 -23.43 -9.34
C ILE A 87 0.00 -24.57 -8.39
N VAL A 88 0.77 -25.67 -8.40
CA VAL A 88 0.50 -26.87 -7.58
C VAL A 88 1.06 -26.68 -6.17
N HIS A 89 0.21 -26.69 -5.14
CA HIS A 89 0.61 -26.42 -3.75
C HIS A 89 1.91 -27.10 -3.30
N PRO A 90 2.89 -26.33 -2.77
CA PRO A 90 4.04 -26.89 -2.06
C PRO A 90 3.56 -27.74 -0.88
N ARG A 91 3.71 -29.08 -0.95
CA ARG A 91 3.31 -29.98 0.17
C ARG A 91 4.14 -29.80 1.45
N THR A 92 5.17 -28.96 1.42
CA THR A 92 6.18 -28.80 2.48
C THR A 92 6.06 -27.48 3.24
N LEU A 93 5.19 -26.56 2.83
CA LEU A 93 4.90 -25.32 3.57
C LEU A 93 3.63 -25.51 4.40
N ASN A 94 3.55 -24.79 5.52
CA ASN A 94 2.41 -24.87 6.43
C ASN A 94 1.15 -24.26 5.77
N HIS A 95 0.03 -24.98 5.77
CA HIS A 95 -1.18 -24.59 5.03
C HIS A 95 -1.83 -23.28 5.52
N ASN A 96 -1.48 -22.80 6.72
CA ASN A 96 -1.98 -21.53 7.28
C ASN A 96 -1.28 -20.28 6.71
N GLU A 97 -0.22 -20.47 5.92
CA GLU A 97 0.65 -19.41 5.39
C GLU A 97 0.52 -19.24 3.87
N GLU A 98 -0.28 -20.09 3.23
CA GLU A 98 -0.58 -20.06 1.81
C GLU A 98 -1.98 -19.51 1.56
N PHE A 99 -2.08 -18.47 0.73
CA PHE A 99 -3.38 -17.92 0.34
C PHE A 99 -3.65 -18.21 -1.13
N ILE A 100 -4.75 -18.94 -1.35
CA ILE A 100 -5.12 -19.54 -2.64
C ILE A 100 -6.25 -18.73 -3.27
N GLN A 101 -6.17 -18.51 -4.58
CA GLN A 101 -7.24 -17.85 -5.35
C GLN A 101 -8.61 -18.50 -5.08
N GLY A 102 -9.64 -17.65 -4.96
CA GLY A 102 -11.01 -18.07 -4.65
C GLY A 102 -11.33 -18.16 -3.15
N THR A 103 -10.36 -18.00 -2.26
CA THR A 103 -10.60 -17.94 -0.80
C THR A 103 -10.75 -16.49 -0.30
N GLN A 104 -11.52 -16.29 0.77
CA GLN A 104 -11.62 -14.97 1.41
C GLN A 104 -10.26 -14.49 1.97
N ALA A 105 -9.47 -15.42 2.51
CA ALA A 105 -8.15 -15.12 3.03
C ALA A 105 -7.20 -14.61 1.93
N TYR A 106 -7.31 -15.13 0.71
CA TYR A 106 -6.60 -14.59 -0.45
C TYR A 106 -7.04 -13.17 -0.79
N GLN A 107 -8.33 -12.88 -0.85
CA GLN A 107 -8.79 -11.51 -1.13
C GLN A 107 -8.26 -10.49 -0.10
N ASN A 108 -8.28 -10.86 1.18
CA ASN A 108 -7.79 -10.02 2.26
C ASN A 108 -6.28 -9.76 2.17
N ASN A 109 -5.49 -10.74 1.73
CA ASN A 109 -4.04 -10.61 1.61
C ASN A 109 -3.59 -10.11 0.24
N LYS A 110 -4.43 -10.16 -0.80
CA LYS A 110 -4.10 -9.68 -2.14
C LYS A 110 -3.99 -8.14 -2.17
N TYR A 111 -4.87 -7.45 -1.46
CA TYR A 111 -4.96 -5.99 -1.46
C TYR A 111 -3.60 -5.31 -1.19
N GLN A 112 -3.29 -4.30 -2.00
CA GLN A 112 -2.15 -3.41 -1.83
C GLN A 112 -2.52 -1.99 -2.29
N TYR A 113 -1.66 -1.00 -2.04
CA TYR A 113 -1.98 0.42 -2.28
C TYR A 113 -2.46 0.67 -3.72
N ALA A 114 -1.77 0.08 -4.69
CA ALA A 114 -2.09 0.20 -6.11
C ALA A 114 -3.35 -0.56 -6.57
N SER A 115 -3.99 -1.37 -5.71
CA SER A 115 -5.18 -2.16 -6.10
C SER A 115 -6.32 -1.28 -6.59
N SER A 116 -6.50 -0.10 -5.99
CA SER A 116 -7.55 0.86 -6.39
C SER A 116 -7.41 1.37 -7.83
N SER A 117 -6.18 1.42 -8.36
CA SER A 117 -5.87 2.11 -9.60
C SER A 117 -5.44 1.16 -10.71
N TYR A 118 -4.69 0.11 -10.38
CA TYR A 118 -3.95 -0.69 -11.35
C TYR A 118 -4.14 -2.21 -11.20
N GLU A 119 -5.09 -2.67 -10.39
CA GLU A 119 -5.30 -4.11 -10.19
C GLU A 119 -5.55 -4.84 -11.52
N ILE A 120 -6.42 -4.28 -12.36
CA ILE A 120 -6.76 -4.82 -13.68
C ILE A 120 -5.63 -4.56 -14.67
N ASP A 121 -5.25 -3.29 -14.84
CA ASP A 121 -4.28 -2.84 -15.86
C ASP A 121 -2.91 -3.53 -15.73
N HIS A 122 -2.46 -3.80 -14.49
CA HIS A 122 -1.17 -4.43 -14.22
C HIS A 122 -1.27 -5.91 -13.85
N ASN A 123 -2.46 -6.52 -13.98
CA ASN A 123 -2.72 -7.93 -13.68
C ASN A 123 -2.17 -8.35 -12.31
N MET A 124 -2.56 -7.61 -11.27
CA MET A 124 -2.10 -7.85 -9.89
C MET A 124 -2.88 -9.00 -9.24
N ASN A 125 -2.92 -10.16 -9.89
CA ASN A 125 -3.64 -11.35 -9.44
C ASN A 125 -2.71 -12.55 -9.25
N PRO A 126 -1.85 -12.57 -8.20
CA PRO A 126 -0.85 -13.61 -8.01
C PRO A 126 -1.49 -15.00 -7.92
N GLY A 127 -0.85 -16.02 -8.50
CA GLY A 127 -1.38 -17.40 -8.48
C GLY A 127 -1.38 -17.99 -7.07
N LEU A 128 -0.41 -17.57 -6.25
CA LEU A 128 -0.23 -17.98 -4.87
C LEU A 128 0.41 -16.83 -4.08
N ILE A 129 -0.09 -16.56 -2.88
CA ILE A 129 0.56 -15.67 -1.91
C ILE A 129 1.13 -16.54 -0.79
N ILE A 130 2.42 -16.39 -0.49
CA ILE A 130 3.12 -17.11 0.58
C ILE A 130 3.56 -16.09 1.63
N GLN A 131 3.17 -16.26 2.89
CA GLN A 131 3.67 -15.48 4.02
C GLN A 131 4.67 -16.32 4.83
N PRO A 132 5.99 -16.24 4.55
CA PRO A 132 6.97 -17.03 5.27
C PRO A 132 7.04 -16.61 6.74
N GLU A 133 7.32 -17.54 7.66
CA GLU A 133 7.57 -17.22 9.07
C GLU A 133 9.06 -16.93 9.31
N ASN A 134 9.94 -17.62 8.58
CA ASN A 134 11.38 -17.54 8.77
C ASN A 134 12.17 -17.64 7.44
N LYS A 135 13.52 -17.56 7.53
CA LYS A 135 14.41 -17.61 6.36
C LYS A 135 14.33 -18.96 5.61
N ASN A 136 14.06 -20.08 6.28
CA ASN A 136 13.96 -21.39 5.63
C ASN A 136 12.70 -21.50 4.75
N ASP A 137 11.58 -20.91 5.16
CA ASP A 137 10.36 -20.89 4.34
C ASP A 137 10.58 -20.09 3.05
N ILE A 138 11.36 -19.01 3.12
CA ILE A 138 11.81 -18.27 1.94
C ILE A 138 12.61 -19.20 1.02
N VAL A 139 13.58 -19.96 1.55
CA VAL A 139 14.36 -20.92 0.77
C VAL A 139 13.48 -21.98 0.11
N LEU A 140 12.50 -22.51 0.84
CA LEU A 140 11.54 -23.49 0.30
C LEU A 140 10.70 -22.89 -0.84
N ALA A 141 10.19 -21.67 -0.66
CA ALA A 141 9.43 -20.95 -1.68
C ALA A 141 10.27 -20.70 -2.95
N LEU A 142 11.54 -20.29 -2.81
CA LEU A 142 12.44 -20.06 -3.94
C LEU A 142 12.81 -21.37 -4.65
N LYS A 143 13.09 -22.45 -3.91
CA LYS A 143 13.34 -23.78 -4.49
C LYS A 143 12.14 -24.28 -5.27
N TYR A 144 10.94 -24.12 -4.72
CA TYR A 144 9.70 -24.46 -5.40
C TYR A 144 9.52 -23.63 -6.68
N ALA A 145 9.67 -22.31 -6.60
CA ALA A 145 9.55 -21.40 -7.75
C ALA A 145 10.53 -21.78 -8.87
N LYS A 146 11.80 -22.06 -8.53
CA LYS A 146 12.83 -22.52 -9.48
C LYS A 146 12.46 -23.87 -10.12
N ALA A 147 12.03 -24.85 -9.33
CA ALA A 147 11.62 -26.16 -9.84
C ALA A 147 10.44 -26.07 -10.82
N GLN A 148 9.51 -25.14 -10.57
CA GLN A 148 8.31 -24.93 -11.40
C GLN A 148 8.51 -23.90 -12.52
N LYS A 149 9.68 -23.24 -12.61
CA LYS A 149 9.94 -22.13 -13.56
C LYS A 149 8.90 -21.00 -13.42
N ILE A 150 8.67 -20.61 -12.18
CA ILE A 150 7.73 -19.57 -11.75
C ILE A 150 8.52 -18.38 -11.18
N ALA A 151 8.11 -17.15 -11.49
CA ALA A 151 8.73 -15.96 -10.91
C ALA A 151 8.07 -15.57 -9.57
N VAL A 152 8.81 -14.83 -8.75
CA VAL A 152 8.44 -14.44 -7.38
C VAL A 152 8.47 -12.92 -7.25
N ALA A 153 7.33 -12.33 -6.86
CA ALA A 153 7.23 -10.93 -6.50
C ALA A 153 7.40 -10.79 -4.98
N ILE A 154 8.32 -9.93 -4.55
CA ILE A 154 8.59 -9.72 -3.13
C ILE A 154 7.75 -8.54 -2.63
N ARG A 155 7.06 -8.75 -1.51
CA ARG A 155 6.25 -7.72 -0.85
C ARG A 155 6.60 -7.63 0.63
N THR A 156 6.63 -6.41 1.16
CA THR A 156 6.56 -6.14 2.60
C THR A 156 5.33 -5.32 2.94
N GLY A 157 5.30 -4.05 2.53
CA GLY A 157 4.21 -3.10 2.84
C GLY A 157 3.13 -2.98 1.76
N GLY A 158 3.41 -3.41 0.52
CA GLY A 158 2.47 -3.24 -0.59
C GLY A 158 2.21 -1.77 -0.97
N HIS A 159 3.15 -0.87 -0.67
CA HIS A 159 2.97 0.59 -0.80
C HIS A 159 3.62 1.17 -2.07
N GLN A 160 3.97 0.33 -3.06
CA GLN A 160 4.53 0.80 -4.32
C GLN A 160 3.38 1.21 -5.25
N TYR A 161 3.41 2.46 -5.73
CA TYR A 161 2.26 3.09 -6.38
C TYR A 161 1.89 2.54 -7.76
N SER A 162 2.80 1.85 -8.45
CA SER A 162 2.49 1.17 -9.72
C SER A 162 2.16 -0.33 -9.53
N GLY A 163 2.07 -0.83 -8.30
CA GLY A 163 1.77 -2.24 -8.02
C GLY A 163 2.92 -3.23 -8.22
N ALA A 164 4.17 -2.76 -8.34
CA ALA A 164 5.35 -3.56 -8.63
C ALA A 164 5.67 -4.62 -7.54
N SER A 165 5.09 -4.51 -6.34
CA SER A 165 5.16 -5.55 -5.31
C SER A 165 4.17 -6.72 -5.48
N SER A 166 3.47 -6.80 -6.62
CA SER A 166 2.57 -7.90 -6.96
C SER A 166 2.91 -8.51 -8.33
N THR A 167 2.11 -9.50 -8.74
CA THR A 167 2.29 -10.25 -9.99
C THR A 167 0.98 -10.90 -10.44
N SER A 168 1.05 -11.65 -11.54
CA SER A 168 -0.04 -12.33 -12.22
C SER A 168 -0.27 -13.77 -11.75
N ALA A 169 -1.32 -14.39 -12.26
CA ALA A 169 -1.78 -15.73 -11.85
C ALA A 169 -0.78 -16.85 -12.13
N SER A 170 0.21 -16.60 -12.97
CA SER A 170 1.28 -17.54 -13.30
C SER A 170 2.46 -17.50 -12.34
N ASN A 171 2.45 -16.60 -11.35
CA ASN A 171 3.57 -16.27 -10.48
C ASN A 171 3.18 -16.26 -9.00
N ILE A 172 4.20 -16.29 -8.15
CA ILE A 172 4.06 -16.27 -6.68
C ILE A 172 4.30 -14.86 -6.17
N GLN A 173 3.54 -14.45 -5.16
CA GLN A 173 3.86 -13.29 -4.34
C GLN A 173 4.36 -13.75 -2.97
N LEU A 174 5.61 -13.47 -2.66
CA LEU A 174 6.22 -13.73 -1.36
C LEU A 174 6.04 -12.50 -0.48
N ASP A 175 5.19 -12.62 0.54
CA ASP A 175 4.74 -11.51 1.38
C ASP A 175 5.34 -11.56 2.78
N LEU A 176 6.35 -10.73 3.03
CA LEU A 176 7.05 -10.66 4.31
C LEU A 176 6.35 -9.73 5.32
N LYS A 177 5.08 -9.36 5.09
CA LYS A 177 4.31 -8.46 5.96
C LYS A 177 4.20 -8.95 7.41
N LYS A 178 4.34 -10.24 7.68
CA LYS A 178 4.25 -10.77 9.06
C LYS A 178 5.51 -11.47 9.54
N THR A 179 6.53 -11.56 8.69
CA THR A 179 7.81 -12.23 8.95
C THR A 179 8.73 -11.36 9.80
N PHE A 180 9.62 -11.96 10.60
CA PHE A 180 10.68 -11.27 11.35
C PHE A 180 10.16 -10.09 12.20
N ARG A 181 9.32 -10.41 13.19
CA ARG A 181 8.69 -9.45 14.11
C ARG A 181 8.94 -9.78 15.59
N GLN A 182 9.91 -10.64 15.86
CA GLN A 182 10.32 -10.96 17.21
C GLN A 182 11.20 -9.83 17.78
N PRO A 183 11.36 -9.74 19.11
CA PRO A 183 12.15 -8.67 19.72
C PRO A 183 13.61 -8.59 19.23
N ASP A 184 14.21 -9.70 18.83
CA ASP A 184 15.57 -9.81 18.28
C ASP A 184 15.66 -9.38 16.79
N ASP A 185 14.54 -9.20 16.12
CA ASP A 185 14.47 -8.64 14.77
C ASP A 185 14.55 -7.10 14.75
N GLN A 186 14.70 -6.47 15.92
CA GLN A 186 14.96 -5.04 16.07
C GLN A 186 15.81 -4.75 17.32
N THR A 187 17.11 -4.54 17.13
CA THR A 187 18.09 -4.35 18.21
C THR A 187 18.99 -3.16 17.92
N HIS A 188 19.42 -2.44 18.95
CA HIS A 188 20.41 -1.37 18.84
C HIS A 188 21.67 -1.71 19.64
N PHE A 189 22.82 -1.19 19.19
CA PHE A 189 24.09 -1.36 19.87
C PHE A 189 25.01 -0.17 19.59
N GLU A 190 25.99 0.04 20.46
CA GLU A 190 27.02 1.07 20.28
C GLU A 190 28.37 0.45 19.92
N LYS A 191 29.08 1.11 19.02
CA LYS A 191 30.45 0.75 18.65
C LYS A 191 31.20 1.99 18.20
N ASP A 192 32.43 2.16 18.69
CA ASP A 192 33.32 3.27 18.32
C ASP A 192 32.67 4.67 18.49
N GLY A 193 31.85 4.84 19.55
CA GLY A 193 31.16 6.09 19.87
C GLY A 193 29.95 6.42 18.98
N ARG A 194 29.55 5.50 18.10
CA ARG A 194 28.37 5.58 17.22
C ARG A 194 27.32 4.56 17.63
N THR A 195 26.08 4.82 17.25
CA THR A 195 24.94 3.94 17.55
C THR A 195 24.40 3.35 16.26
N PHE A 196 24.08 2.05 16.31
CA PHE A 196 23.59 1.29 15.17
C PHE A 196 22.29 0.58 15.53
N VAL A 197 21.45 0.37 14.52
CA VAL A 197 20.21 -0.41 14.66
C VAL A 197 20.19 -1.47 13.57
N ARG A 198 20.10 -2.74 13.98
CA ARG A 198 19.75 -3.85 13.11
C ARG A 198 18.24 -4.04 13.16
N THR A 199 17.58 -3.99 12.02
CA THR A 199 16.10 -4.07 11.93
C THR A 199 15.64 -4.90 10.74
N SER A 200 14.54 -5.62 10.93
CA SER A 200 13.84 -6.36 9.89
C SER A 200 13.14 -5.43 8.88
N VAL A 201 13.03 -5.90 7.63
CA VAL A 201 12.32 -5.22 6.53
C VAL A 201 10.80 -5.11 6.74
N SER A 202 10.24 -5.89 7.68
CA SER A 202 8.79 -6.00 7.88
C SER A 202 8.23 -4.95 8.84
N TRP A 203 9.08 -4.27 9.61
CA TRP A 203 8.64 -3.17 10.45
C TRP A 203 8.09 -2.01 9.60
N SER A 204 7.07 -1.34 10.12
CA SER A 204 6.56 -0.11 9.52
C SER A 204 7.39 1.09 9.97
N LEU A 205 7.30 2.22 9.26
CA LEU A 205 7.96 3.46 9.65
C LEU A 205 7.48 3.92 11.03
N GLY A 206 6.19 3.77 11.33
CA GLY A 206 5.65 4.05 12.66
C GLY A 206 6.28 3.21 13.77
N ALA A 207 6.43 1.90 13.53
CA ALA A 207 7.05 1.00 14.51
C ALA A 207 8.54 1.31 14.70
N LEU A 208 9.27 1.57 13.61
CA LEU A 208 10.67 1.99 13.68
C LEU A 208 10.80 3.31 14.46
N ASN A 209 10.01 4.32 14.13
CA ASN A 209 10.08 5.60 14.82
C ASN A 209 9.78 5.45 16.32
N ALA A 210 8.73 4.70 16.69
CA ALA A 210 8.40 4.45 18.08
C ALA A 210 9.54 3.75 18.85
N TYR A 211 10.22 2.79 18.21
CA TYR A 211 11.41 2.15 18.76
C TYR A 211 12.55 3.17 18.95
N LEU A 212 12.87 3.95 17.92
CA LEU A 212 13.95 4.94 17.96
C LEU A 212 13.70 6.02 19.02
N THR A 213 12.49 6.60 19.07
CA THR A 213 12.11 7.61 20.08
C THR A 213 12.24 7.08 21.51
N ARG A 214 11.85 5.81 21.77
CA ARG A 214 12.02 5.18 23.09
C ARG A 214 13.48 5.12 23.52
N HIS A 215 14.38 4.92 22.56
CA HIS A 215 15.83 4.82 22.79
C HIS A 215 16.56 6.16 22.63
N LYS A 216 15.84 7.28 22.42
CA LYS A 216 16.43 8.62 22.17
C LYS A 216 17.33 8.65 20.94
N LEU A 217 16.93 7.90 19.92
CA LEU A 217 17.59 7.76 18.62
C LEU A 217 16.68 8.28 17.51
N PHE A 218 17.25 8.64 16.36
CA PHE A 218 16.49 9.01 15.16
C PHE A 218 17.30 8.75 13.89
N VAL A 219 16.60 8.68 12.75
CA VAL A 219 17.18 8.55 11.41
C VAL A 219 16.20 9.16 10.40
N PRO A 220 16.65 9.81 9.30
CA PRO A 220 15.75 10.27 8.24
C PRO A 220 14.89 9.14 7.67
N HIS A 221 13.57 9.25 7.70
CA HIS A 221 12.65 8.31 7.03
C HIS A 221 11.41 9.03 6.50
N GLY A 222 10.59 8.32 5.73
CA GLY A 222 9.33 8.82 5.17
C GLY A 222 8.24 9.04 6.21
N GLN A 223 7.09 9.57 5.78
CA GLN A 223 6.06 10.07 6.69
C GLN A 223 4.88 9.12 6.88
N CYS A 224 4.55 8.27 5.91
CA CYS A 224 3.37 7.40 6.03
C CYS A 224 3.63 6.25 7.03
N ILE A 225 2.83 6.17 8.10
CA ILE A 225 3.06 5.29 9.25
C ILE A 225 3.17 3.80 8.87
N ASP A 226 2.42 3.37 7.85
CA ASP A 226 2.27 1.98 7.45
C ASP A 226 3.21 1.56 6.31
N VAL A 227 3.95 2.51 5.71
CA VAL A 227 5.06 2.18 4.82
C VAL A 227 6.05 1.30 5.56
N ARG A 228 6.62 0.32 4.87
CA ARG A 228 7.51 -0.67 5.46
C ARG A 228 8.92 -0.57 4.94
N LEU A 229 9.84 -0.95 5.82
CA LEU A 229 11.27 -0.72 5.64
C LEU A 229 11.84 -1.39 4.39
N GLY A 230 11.35 -2.58 3.99
CA GLY A 230 11.91 -3.32 2.85
C GLY A 230 11.94 -2.55 1.53
N GLY A 231 10.81 -1.95 1.12
CA GLY A 231 10.78 -1.11 -0.08
C GLY A 231 11.37 0.28 0.17
N HIS A 232 11.16 0.83 1.37
CA HIS A 232 11.61 2.17 1.73
C HIS A 232 13.13 2.29 1.69
N VAL A 233 13.85 1.35 2.30
CA VAL A 233 15.33 1.34 2.33
C VAL A 233 15.95 1.20 0.95
N GLN A 234 15.32 0.50 0.01
CA GLN A 234 15.85 0.25 -1.34
C GLN A 234 15.59 1.40 -2.32
N THR A 235 14.71 2.35 -1.97
CA THR A 235 14.30 3.46 -2.85
C THR A 235 14.80 4.82 -2.38
N GLY A 236 15.74 4.83 -1.43
CA GLY A 236 16.30 6.02 -0.80
C GLY A 236 15.73 6.20 0.60
N GLY A 237 14.41 6.12 0.74
CA GLY A 237 13.72 6.50 1.96
C GLY A 237 13.71 8.01 2.13
N TYR A 238 12.94 8.63 1.23
CA TYR A 238 12.73 10.06 1.13
C TYR A 238 11.87 10.56 2.30
N GLY A 239 12.24 11.67 2.92
CA GLY A 239 11.46 12.28 4.01
C GLY A 239 12.09 13.56 4.55
N GLN A 240 11.49 14.11 5.60
CA GLN A 240 11.70 15.50 6.04
C GLN A 240 13.17 15.86 6.25
N LEU A 241 13.91 14.98 6.90
CA LEU A 241 15.30 15.17 7.30
C LEU A 241 16.31 15.05 6.15
N GLY A 242 15.84 14.88 4.91
CA GLY A 242 16.70 14.60 3.75
C GLY A 242 17.76 15.69 3.48
N ARG A 243 17.47 16.95 3.84
CA ARG A 243 18.42 18.05 3.64
C ARG A 243 19.50 18.05 4.73
N SER A 244 19.11 17.95 6.00
CA SER A 244 20.03 17.93 7.15
C SER A 244 20.85 16.65 7.27
N PHE A 245 20.24 15.49 7.04
CA PHE A 245 20.80 14.16 7.37
C PHE A 245 20.91 13.19 6.19
N GLY A 246 20.34 13.53 5.02
CA GLY A 246 20.38 12.68 3.83
C GLY A 246 19.22 11.68 3.79
N LEU A 247 19.25 10.77 2.83
CA LEU A 247 18.21 9.75 2.66
C LEU A 247 18.38 8.62 3.69
N PHE A 248 17.29 7.92 4.06
CA PHE A 248 17.36 6.75 4.96
C PHE A 248 18.43 5.73 4.54
N GLY A 249 18.49 5.44 3.23
CA GLY A 249 19.43 4.50 2.64
C GLY A 249 20.90 4.95 2.70
N ASP A 250 21.17 6.24 2.93
CA ASP A 250 22.55 6.72 3.11
C ASP A 250 23.18 6.22 4.42
N HIS A 251 22.35 5.79 5.36
CA HIS A 251 22.75 5.30 6.68
C HIS A 251 22.94 3.79 6.73
N VAL A 252 22.74 3.06 5.62
CA VAL A 252 22.85 1.59 5.58
C VAL A 252 24.31 1.15 5.58
N LEU A 253 24.63 0.19 6.44
CA LEU A 253 25.95 -0.42 6.59
C LEU A 253 25.99 -1.82 6.01
N SER A 254 24.97 -2.62 6.33
CA SER A 254 24.84 -3.99 5.85
C SER A 254 23.40 -4.37 5.55
N LEU A 255 23.23 -5.29 4.60
CA LEU A 255 21.95 -5.82 4.12
C LEU A 255 22.01 -7.35 4.24
N GLU A 256 21.08 -7.95 4.98
CA GLU A 256 20.95 -9.40 5.09
C GLU A 256 19.83 -9.92 4.18
N MET A 257 20.16 -10.89 3.33
CA MET A 257 19.24 -11.37 2.31
C MET A 257 19.33 -12.88 2.08
N VAL A 258 18.31 -13.41 1.41
CA VAL A 258 18.32 -14.73 0.78
C VAL A 258 18.46 -14.54 -0.73
N ASP A 259 19.49 -15.12 -1.35
CA ASP A 259 19.72 -15.01 -2.79
C ASP A 259 18.86 -15.99 -3.62
N HIS A 260 18.99 -15.95 -4.95
CA HIS A 260 18.22 -16.79 -5.87
C HIS A 260 18.45 -18.30 -5.70
N GLU A 261 19.54 -18.73 -5.06
CA GLU A 261 19.84 -20.14 -4.78
C GLU A 261 19.32 -20.58 -3.39
N GLY A 262 18.89 -19.62 -2.57
CA GLY A 262 18.49 -19.85 -1.19
C GLY A 262 19.63 -19.71 -0.18
N ASN A 263 20.78 -19.13 -0.56
CA ASN A 263 21.89 -18.89 0.36
C ASN A 263 21.63 -17.61 1.17
N PHE A 264 22.05 -17.61 2.43
CA PHE A 264 22.02 -16.41 3.27
C PHE A 264 23.27 -15.58 3.02
N LYS A 265 23.08 -14.28 2.76
CA LYS A 265 24.17 -13.34 2.49
C LYS A 265 24.03 -12.11 3.36
N GLU A 266 25.16 -11.60 3.84
CA GLU A 266 25.30 -10.23 4.30
C GLU A 266 26.08 -9.44 3.24
N VAL A 267 25.48 -8.35 2.77
CA VAL A 267 26.02 -7.49 1.73
C VAL A 267 26.41 -6.15 2.33
N THR A 268 27.68 -5.78 2.16
CA THR A 268 28.25 -4.51 2.63
C THR A 268 29.09 -3.88 1.51
N LYS A 269 29.45 -2.61 1.66
CA LYS A 269 30.36 -1.92 0.72
C LYS A 269 31.72 -2.61 0.59
N ALA A 270 32.15 -3.38 1.60
CA ALA A 270 33.44 -4.06 1.60
C ALA A 270 33.36 -5.49 1.05
N THR A 271 32.22 -6.16 1.21
CA THR A 271 32.06 -7.59 0.85
C THR A 271 31.54 -7.76 -0.58
N ASP A 272 30.55 -6.95 -0.98
CA ASP A 272 29.97 -6.97 -2.33
C ASP A 272 29.47 -5.56 -2.71
N PRO A 273 30.39 -4.65 -3.11
CA PRO A 273 30.06 -3.26 -3.41
C PRO A 273 29.10 -3.11 -4.59
N GLU A 274 29.14 -4.02 -5.58
CA GLU A 274 28.25 -3.95 -6.75
C GLU A 274 26.81 -4.32 -6.36
N LEU A 275 26.63 -5.37 -5.56
CA LEU A 275 25.30 -5.75 -5.08
C LEU A 275 24.75 -4.73 -4.05
N PHE A 276 25.61 -4.20 -3.18
CA PHE A 276 25.25 -3.12 -2.25
C PHE A 276 24.73 -1.89 -3.00
N TYR A 277 25.48 -1.46 -4.02
CA TYR A 277 25.10 -0.37 -4.92
C TYR A 277 23.75 -0.65 -5.58
N ALA A 278 23.55 -1.85 -6.11
CA ALA A 278 22.36 -2.19 -6.87
C ALA A 278 21.09 -2.33 -6.02
N ILE A 279 21.19 -2.88 -4.80
CA ILE A 279 20.03 -3.01 -3.89
C ILE A 279 19.53 -1.62 -3.46
N LEU A 280 20.44 -0.67 -3.24
CA LEU A 280 20.14 0.69 -2.80
C LEU A 280 19.95 1.64 -3.98
N GLY A 281 18.92 1.36 -4.78
CA GLY A 281 18.43 2.24 -5.86
C GLY A 281 18.08 1.53 -7.17
N GLY A 282 18.31 0.23 -7.31
CA GLY A 282 18.04 -0.55 -8.54
C GLY A 282 16.63 -1.11 -8.69
N SER A 283 15.61 -0.44 -8.14
CA SER A 283 14.23 -0.95 -7.97
C SER A 283 14.10 -2.16 -7.01
N PRO A 284 13.23 -2.08 -5.98
CA PRO A 284 13.12 -3.12 -4.96
C PRO A 284 12.74 -4.50 -5.47
N GLY A 285 13.27 -5.53 -4.82
CA GLY A 285 12.78 -6.91 -4.95
C GLY A 285 13.27 -7.68 -6.17
N ASN A 286 14.39 -7.26 -6.77
CA ASN A 286 14.92 -7.85 -8.01
C ASN A 286 16.31 -8.50 -7.89
N PHE A 287 16.94 -8.40 -6.71
CA PHE A 287 18.30 -8.89 -6.45
C PHE A 287 18.35 -10.01 -5.42
N GLY A 288 17.21 -10.34 -4.81
CA GLY A 288 17.07 -11.29 -3.71
C GLY A 288 16.04 -10.85 -2.68
N VAL A 289 15.78 -11.71 -1.70
CA VAL A 289 14.83 -11.45 -0.62
C VAL A 289 15.55 -10.80 0.55
N LEU A 290 15.48 -9.47 0.63
CA LEU A 290 16.01 -8.72 1.78
C LEU A 290 15.21 -9.05 3.04
N THR A 291 15.89 -9.37 4.13
CA THR A 291 15.29 -9.79 5.41
C THR A 291 15.56 -8.77 6.53
N HIS A 292 16.79 -8.31 6.66
CA HIS A 292 17.23 -7.35 7.67
C HIS A 292 18.26 -6.40 7.08
N PHE A 293 18.55 -5.33 7.79
CA PHE A 293 19.67 -4.46 7.51
C PHE A 293 20.15 -3.76 8.78
N THR A 294 21.38 -3.28 8.77
CA THR A 294 21.95 -2.46 9.83
C THR A 294 22.14 -1.03 9.35
N ILE A 295 21.65 -0.07 10.12
CA ILE A 295 21.81 1.38 9.88
C ILE A 295 22.58 2.05 11.02
N GLU A 296 23.36 3.09 10.67
CA GLU A 296 23.83 4.08 11.65
C GLU A 296 22.67 5.01 11.98
N VAL A 297 22.48 5.30 13.27
CA VAL A 297 21.42 6.20 13.75
C VAL A 297 22.01 7.31 14.60
N HIS A 298 21.26 8.40 14.71
CA HIS A 298 21.67 9.59 15.44
C HIS A 298 21.10 9.57 16.86
N ARG A 299 21.85 10.08 17.84
CA ARG A 299 21.38 10.24 19.22
C ARG A 299 20.85 11.65 19.46
N ASP A 300 19.76 11.77 20.19
CA ASP A 300 19.22 13.09 20.58
C ASP A 300 20.24 13.93 21.37
N SER A 301 21.10 13.27 22.15
CA SER A 301 22.16 13.91 22.94
C SER A 301 23.14 14.73 22.12
N ASP A 302 23.28 14.40 20.83
CA ASP A 302 24.25 14.99 19.93
C ASP A 302 23.70 16.28 19.27
N TYR A 303 22.39 16.56 19.42
CA TYR A 303 21.67 17.65 18.74
C TYR A 303 20.79 18.47 19.70
N LYS A 304 21.29 18.75 20.90
CA LYS A 304 20.55 19.49 21.94
C LYS A 304 20.18 20.90 21.47
N GLY A 305 18.90 21.23 21.60
CA GLY A 305 18.39 22.55 21.20
C GLY A 305 17.73 22.57 19.83
N SER A 306 17.52 21.41 19.20
CA SER A 306 16.69 21.27 18.01
C SER A 306 15.29 21.87 18.20
N ARG A 307 14.79 22.49 17.15
CA ARG A 307 13.53 23.23 17.13
C ARG A 307 12.65 22.76 15.99
N GLY A 308 11.35 22.69 16.22
CA GLY A 308 10.36 22.36 15.20
C GLY A 308 9.17 23.30 15.26
N LEU A 309 8.59 23.56 14.10
CA LEU A 309 7.33 24.24 13.92
C LEU A 309 6.43 23.33 13.10
N LYS A 310 5.20 23.20 13.57
CA LYS A 310 4.11 22.54 12.86
C LYS A 310 2.94 23.52 12.83
N ALA A 311 2.63 24.03 11.65
CA ALA A 311 1.63 25.06 11.44
C ALA A 311 0.58 24.59 10.43
N LEU A 312 -0.66 24.96 10.68
CA LEU A 312 -1.82 24.64 9.87
C LEU A 312 -2.46 25.92 9.35
N TYR A 313 -2.96 25.86 8.12
CA TYR A 313 -3.67 26.94 7.45
C TYR A 313 -4.91 26.41 6.75
N TRP A 314 -5.95 27.23 6.70
CA TRP A 314 -6.96 27.07 5.67
C TRP A 314 -6.33 27.26 4.30
N TYR A 315 -6.76 26.45 3.34
CA TYR A 315 -6.27 26.60 1.98
C TYR A 315 -6.71 27.94 1.41
N ASP A 316 -5.72 28.79 1.14
CA ASP A 316 -5.84 30.03 0.40
C ASP A 316 -4.68 30.09 -0.60
N PRO A 317 -4.93 30.29 -1.91
CA PRO A 317 -3.87 30.33 -2.92
C PRO A 317 -2.79 31.37 -2.64
N LYS A 318 -3.14 32.53 -2.04
CA LYS A 318 -2.14 33.56 -1.71
C LYS A 318 -1.22 33.11 -0.58
N THR A 319 -1.79 32.49 0.44
CA THR A 319 -1.06 31.89 1.57
C THR A 319 -0.14 30.77 1.08
N LEU A 320 -0.64 29.86 0.24
CA LEU A 320 0.18 28.80 -0.36
C LEU A 320 1.36 29.40 -1.14
N LYS A 321 1.09 30.36 -2.03
CA LYS A 321 2.15 30.99 -2.82
C LYS A 321 3.22 31.62 -1.93
N ARG A 322 2.82 32.36 -0.88
CA ARG A 322 3.75 32.98 0.07
C ARG A 322 4.66 31.94 0.74
N LEU A 323 4.10 30.84 1.20
CA LEU A 323 4.85 29.76 1.83
C LEU A 323 5.81 29.09 0.83
N LEU A 324 5.36 28.88 -0.41
CA LEU A 324 6.20 28.35 -1.49
C LEU A 324 7.31 29.33 -1.90
N ASP A 325 7.10 30.64 -1.83
CA ASP A 325 8.15 31.62 -2.07
C ASP A 325 9.29 31.47 -1.02
N ILE A 326 8.97 31.15 0.24
CA ILE A 326 9.98 30.85 1.29
C ILE A 326 10.72 29.54 0.98
N LEU A 327 9.99 28.48 0.58
CA LEU A 327 10.57 27.19 0.20
C LEU A 327 11.55 27.35 -0.97
N VAL A 328 11.20 28.16 -1.96
CA VAL A 328 12.04 28.41 -3.13
C VAL A 328 13.23 29.29 -2.79
N GLU A 329 13.10 30.29 -1.90
CA GLU A 329 14.26 31.04 -1.39
C GLU A 329 15.33 30.10 -0.80
N MET A 330 14.90 29.05 -0.08
CA MET A 330 15.81 28.02 0.42
C MET A 330 16.40 27.14 -0.69
N SER A 331 15.60 26.78 -1.68
CA SER A 331 15.97 25.90 -2.80
C SER A 331 16.98 26.56 -3.74
N ASP A 332 16.72 27.82 -4.11
CA ASP A 332 17.51 28.60 -5.07
C ASP A 332 18.82 29.13 -4.43
N ASN A 333 18.87 29.24 -3.10
CA ASN A 333 20.09 29.65 -2.40
C ASN A 333 21.02 28.45 -2.14
N GLU A 334 22.03 28.29 -2.99
CA GLU A 334 23.04 27.23 -2.87
C GLU A 334 23.78 27.21 -1.52
N ASN A 335 23.85 28.35 -0.83
CA ASN A 335 24.55 28.52 0.44
C ASN A 335 23.60 28.53 1.65
N PHE A 336 22.30 28.26 1.44
CA PHE A 336 21.36 28.22 2.54
C PHE A 336 21.84 27.19 3.59
N PRO A 337 21.83 27.53 4.89
CA PRO A 337 22.34 26.64 5.92
C PRO A 337 21.64 25.27 5.92
N ARG A 338 22.43 24.19 5.97
CA ARG A 338 21.90 22.82 5.82
C ARG A 338 21.07 22.32 7.01
N ASN A 339 21.08 23.07 8.13
CA ASN A 339 20.41 22.73 9.39
C ASN A 339 18.90 23.00 9.38
N TYR A 340 18.35 23.52 8.30
CA TYR A 340 16.92 23.76 8.16
C TYR A 340 16.30 22.77 7.18
N ASP A 341 15.19 22.16 7.58
CA ASP A 341 14.36 21.35 6.70
C ASP A 341 12.94 21.95 6.65
N LEU A 342 12.37 22.03 5.45
CA LEU A 342 11.03 22.58 5.21
C LEU A 342 10.25 21.68 4.23
N CYS A 343 9.03 21.34 4.63
CA CYS A 343 8.05 20.68 3.78
C CYS A 343 6.71 21.40 3.91
N ILE A 344 6.08 21.62 2.76
CA ILE A 344 4.75 22.19 2.66
C ILE A 344 3.86 21.14 2.00
N SER A 345 2.77 20.80 2.65
CA SER A 345 1.78 19.85 2.15
C SER A 345 0.44 20.54 1.93
N VAL A 346 -0.30 20.12 0.90
CA VAL A 346 -1.67 20.59 0.65
C VAL A 346 -2.58 19.37 0.56
N LEU A 347 -3.68 19.39 1.31
CA LEU A 347 -4.65 18.31 1.35
C LEU A 347 -6.06 18.84 1.04
N SER A 348 -6.76 18.19 0.11
CA SER A 348 -8.19 18.41 -0.11
C SER A 348 -9.03 18.02 1.11
N SER A 349 -10.28 18.50 1.15
CA SER A 349 -11.25 18.14 2.19
C SER A 349 -11.49 16.64 2.27
N SER A 350 -11.97 16.15 3.42
CA SER A 350 -12.20 14.72 3.73
C SER A 350 -10.96 13.91 4.10
N PHE A 351 -9.80 14.55 4.28
CA PHE A 351 -8.63 13.91 4.89
C PHE A 351 -8.82 13.84 6.42
N LYS A 352 -8.50 12.68 7.02
CA LYS A 352 -8.53 12.51 8.49
C LYS A 352 -7.35 13.23 9.14
N LEU A 353 -7.40 14.56 9.20
CA LEU A 353 -6.28 15.41 9.60
C LEU A 353 -5.87 15.24 11.06
N LEU A 354 -6.80 14.87 11.94
CA LEU A 354 -6.60 14.89 13.39
C LEU A 354 -5.63 13.86 13.94
N ASP A 355 -5.38 12.76 13.22
CA ASP A 355 -4.37 11.81 13.67
C ASP A 355 -2.95 12.42 13.65
N LEU A 356 -2.76 13.56 12.96
CA LEU A 356 -1.52 14.36 12.99
C LEU A 356 -1.38 15.24 14.24
N TRP A 357 -2.47 15.58 14.93
CA TRP A 357 -2.48 16.36 16.16
C TRP A 357 -3.54 15.81 17.14
N PRO A 358 -3.18 14.79 17.94
CA PRO A 358 -4.13 14.17 18.88
C PRO A 358 -4.73 15.16 19.88
N GLU A 359 -3.95 16.17 20.29
CA GLU A 359 -4.40 17.23 21.22
C GLU A 359 -5.37 18.23 20.56
N LEU A 360 -5.25 18.42 19.24
CA LEU A 360 -6.10 19.32 18.46
C LEU A 360 -7.50 18.74 18.24
N ASP A 361 -7.67 17.41 18.21
CA ASP A 361 -8.99 16.78 18.05
C ASP A 361 -9.94 17.17 19.18
N GLY A 362 -9.49 17.00 20.43
CA GLY A 362 -10.28 17.38 21.59
C GLY A 362 -10.60 18.88 21.65
N HIS A 363 -9.63 19.73 21.29
CA HIS A 363 -9.81 21.18 21.28
C HIS A 363 -10.77 21.63 20.17
N MET A 364 -10.57 21.15 18.94
CA MET A 364 -11.40 21.50 17.80
C MET A 364 -12.82 20.94 17.93
N ARG A 365 -12.99 19.76 18.54
CA ARG A 365 -14.32 19.21 18.86
C ARG A 365 -15.09 20.08 19.84
N LYS A 366 -14.38 20.81 20.70
CA LYS A 366 -14.96 21.70 21.72
C LYS A 366 -15.22 23.10 21.18
N GLU A 367 -14.28 23.68 20.43
CA GLU A 367 -14.36 25.06 19.95
C GLU A 367 -15.07 25.19 18.59
N HIS A 368 -15.03 24.13 17.77
CA HIS A 368 -15.57 24.08 16.42
C HIS A 368 -16.37 22.79 16.17
N PRO A 369 -17.49 22.54 16.89
CA PRO A 369 -18.29 21.32 16.71
C PRO A 369 -18.85 21.15 15.29
N GLU A 370 -19.01 22.24 14.53
CA GLU A 370 -19.49 22.27 13.14
C GLU A 370 -18.59 21.55 12.14
N ILE A 371 -17.29 21.39 12.44
CA ILE A 371 -16.39 20.64 11.57
C ILE A 371 -16.51 19.13 11.77
N TYR A 372 -17.29 18.63 12.73
CA TYR A 372 -17.56 17.20 12.93
C TYR A 372 -18.92 16.84 12.35
N GLY A 373 -18.94 15.90 11.40
CA GLY A 373 -20.19 15.41 10.80
C GLY A 373 -21.03 14.59 11.78
N GLU A 374 -22.26 14.23 11.39
CA GLU A 374 -23.20 13.43 12.23
C GLU A 374 -22.64 12.07 12.67
N ASN A 375 -21.63 11.55 11.96
CA ASN A 375 -20.91 10.32 12.28
C ASN A 375 -19.75 10.51 13.29
N GLY A 376 -19.56 11.73 13.82
CA GLY A 376 -18.49 12.07 14.76
C GLY A 376 -17.09 12.16 14.13
N MET A 377 -16.99 12.09 12.80
CA MET A 377 -15.74 12.25 12.05
C MET A 377 -15.61 13.70 11.55
N PRO A 378 -14.42 14.30 11.63
CA PRO A 378 -14.23 15.66 11.18
C PRO A 378 -14.25 15.78 9.64
N SER A 379 -15.15 16.61 9.12
CA SER A 379 -15.17 17.10 7.74
C SER A 379 -14.19 18.28 7.62
N TRP A 380 -12.90 17.98 7.56
CA TRP A 380 -11.87 19.01 7.46
C TRP A 380 -12.01 19.82 6.16
N PRO A 381 -11.95 21.15 6.24
CA PRO A 381 -11.73 22.00 5.07
C PRO A 381 -10.40 21.67 4.39
N ARG A 382 -10.20 22.19 3.18
CA ARG A 382 -8.93 22.07 2.47
C ARG A 382 -7.85 22.79 3.28
N THR A 383 -6.68 22.18 3.44
CA THR A 383 -5.64 22.69 4.34
C THR A 383 -4.27 22.75 3.69
N ILE A 384 -3.46 23.68 4.18
CA ILE A 384 -2.01 23.71 3.96
C ILE A 384 -1.37 23.36 5.29
N ILE A 385 -0.47 22.38 5.27
CA ILE A 385 0.30 21.97 6.42
C ILE A 385 1.74 22.37 6.18
N VAL A 386 2.25 23.23 7.05
CA VAL A 386 3.65 23.62 7.07
C VAL A 386 4.29 22.87 8.20
N TYR A 387 5.41 22.28 7.87
CA TYR A 387 6.28 21.80 8.89
C TYR A 387 7.70 22.22 8.59
N ALA A 388 8.37 22.70 9.62
CA ALA A 388 9.69 23.27 9.56
C ALA A 388 10.51 22.83 10.77
N GLN A 389 11.80 22.67 10.58
CA GLN A 389 12.68 22.33 11.69
C GLN A 389 14.07 22.90 11.52
N TRP A 390 14.77 22.99 12.64
CA TRP A 390 16.14 23.41 12.75
C TRP A 390 16.92 22.52 13.70
N VAL A 391 18.16 22.19 13.34
CA VAL A 391 19.05 21.34 14.15
C VAL A 391 20.44 21.97 14.34
N PRO A 392 20.97 22.06 15.58
CA PRO A 392 22.33 22.54 15.78
C PRO A 392 23.35 21.47 15.39
N PHE A 393 24.34 21.82 14.56
CA PHE A 393 25.49 20.96 14.25
C PHE A 393 26.76 21.41 14.99
N GLY A 394 26.84 22.70 15.34
CA GLY A 394 27.91 23.30 16.12
C GLY A 394 27.39 23.94 17.42
N LYS A 395 28.30 24.10 18.40
CA LYS A 395 27.96 24.76 19.67
C LYS A 395 27.55 26.23 19.53
N ASN A 396 27.97 26.87 18.44
CA ASN A 396 27.70 28.28 18.15
C ASN A 396 26.60 28.47 17.11
N ASP A 397 25.94 27.39 16.67
CA ASP A 397 24.84 27.51 15.72
C ASP A 397 23.65 28.17 16.42
N VAL A 398 23.18 29.29 15.87
CA VAL A 398 22.03 30.03 16.37
C VAL A 398 20.86 29.82 15.42
N CYS A 399 19.72 29.45 15.99
CA CYS A 399 18.48 29.32 15.26
C CYS A 399 17.94 30.71 14.90
N ASP A 400 17.68 30.97 13.62
CA ASP A 400 17.02 32.19 13.17
C ASP A 400 15.51 32.05 13.39
N MET A 401 15.01 32.70 14.44
CA MET A 401 13.59 32.69 14.77
C MET A 401 12.75 33.47 13.75
N ALA A 402 13.32 34.47 13.06
CA ALA A 402 12.59 35.25 12.06
C ALA A 402 12.17 34.39 10.86
N TRP A 403 12.94 33.34 10.54
CA TRP A 403 12.56 32.35 9.53
C TRP A 403 11.29 31.58 9.93
N PHE A 404 11.20 31.16 11.19
CA PHE A 404 9.99 30.51 11.71
C PHE A 404 8.81 31.48 11.78
N ASP A 405 9.02 32.73 12.19
CA ASP A 405 7.96 33.76 12.27
C ASP A 405 7.33 34.02 10.89
N ARG A 406 8.14 34.03 9.83
CA ARG A 406 7.63 34.13 8.44
C ARG A 406 6.76 32.92 8.06
N LEU A 407 7.10 31.73 8.56
CA LEU A 407 6.40 30.49 8.26
C LEU A 407 5.13 30.30 9.09
N SER A 408 5.06 30.80 10.33
CA SER A 408 3.88 30.71 11.20
C SER A 408 2.90 31.87 11.02
N LYS A 409 3.33 32.96 10.36
CA LYS A 409 2.46 34.12 10.09
C LYS A 409 1.10 33.68 9.51
N ASP A 410 0.02 34.16 10.13
CA ASP A 410 -1.38 33.91 9.77
C ASP A 410 -1.83 32.43 9.88
N SER A 411 -1.10 31.60 10.64
CA SER A 411 -1.54 30.22 10.89
C SER A 411 -2.84 30.21 11.71
N ILE A 412 -3.70 29.24 11.44
CA ILE A 412 -4.92 29.01 12.25
C ILE A 412 -4.61 28.16 13.49
N PHE A 413 -3.54 27.38 13.41
CA PHE A 413 -3.03 26.61 14.51
C PHE A 413 -1.54 26.38 14.30
N ASP A 414 -0.73 26.90 15.22
CA ASP A 414 0.65 26.48 15.40
C ASP A 414 0.90 26.28 16.87
N GLN A 415 1.70 25.26 17.22
CA GLN A 415 2.12 25.04 18.60
C GLN A 415 3.21 26.03 19.02
N GLY A 416 3.45 27.11 18.28
CA GLY A 416 4.69 27.86 18.33
C GLY A 416 5.90 27.02 17.91
N VAL A 417 7.08 27.63 17.96
CA VAL A 417 8.34 26.92 17.74
C VAL A 417 8.70 26.16 19.02
N GLN A 418 8.67 24.83 18.93
CA GLN A 418 8.92 23.93 20.04
C GLN A 418 10.38 23.48 20.04
N GLN A 419 11.05 23.57 21.18
CA GLN A 419 12.37 22.97 21.38
C GLN A 419 12.19 21.52 21.88
N LYS A 420 12.42 20.54 21.01
CA LYS A 420 12.19 19.11 21.29
C LYS A 420 13.36 18.26 20.79
N PRO A 421 13.61 17.07 21.37
CA PRO A 421 14.57 16.11 20.82
C PRO A 421 14.26 15.76 19.36
N MET A 422 15.29 15.47 18.57
CA MET A 422 15.13 15.14 17.15
C MET A 422 14.29 13.87 16.94
N SER A 423 14.35 12.89 17.85
CA SER A 423 13.52 11.68 17.79
C SER A 423 12.02 11.94 17.97
N GLU A 424 11.65 12.98 18.72
CA GLU A 424 10.27 13.42 18.88
C GLU A 424 9.87 14.28 17.68
N LEU A 425 10.74 15.22 17.28
CA LEU A 425 10.53 16.04 16.09
C LEU A 425 10.31 15.16 14.86
N THR A 426 11.11 14.12 14.63
CA THR A 426 10.95 13.21 13.48
C THR A 426 9.59 12.49 13.51
N GLY A 427 9.11 12.14 14.70
CA GLY A 427 7.81 11.50 14.89
C GLY A 427 6.61 12.42 14.64
N ASP A 428 6.74 13.72 14.89
CA ASP A 428 5.64 14.71 14.73
C ASP A 428 5.12 14.83 13.27
N TRP A 429 5.90 14.36 12.29
CA TRP A 429 5.59 14.41 10.84
C TRP A 429 4.93 13.14 10.32
N ILE A 430 4.84 12.08 11.12
CA ILE A 430 4.29 10.81 10.66
C ILE A 430 2.79 10.96 10.41
N PHE A 431 2.38 10.77 9.16
CA PHE A 431 0.98 10.60 8.78
C PHE A 431 0.50 9.25 9.30
N ARG A 432 -0.34 9.28 10.33
CA ARG A 432 -0.91 8.08 10.96
C ARG A 432 -2.04 7.43 10.13
N ASN A 433 -2.53 8.12 9.10
CA ASN A 433 -3.43 7.53 8.14
C ASN A 433 -2.71 6.49 7.29
N VAL A 434 -3.37 5.35 7.07
CA VAL A 434 -2.89 4.27 6.19
C VAL A 434 -2.81 4.73 4.74
N ARG A 435 -3.69 5.66 4.36
CA ARG A 435 -3.86 6.17 3.00
C ARG A 435 -4.53 7.55 3.05
N GLU A 436 -4.22 8.40 2.08
CA GLU A 436 -4.72 9.76 1.99
C GLU A 436 -6.21 9.80 1.61
N PHE A 437 -6.58 9.09 0.54
CA PHE A 437 -7.96 8.93 0.08
C PHE A 437 -8.17 7.52 -0.46
N ASP A 438 -9.31 6.90 -0.17
CA ASP A 438 -9.67 5.56 -0.65
C ASP A 438 -10.26 5.60 -2.07
N HIS A 439 -9.47 6.16 -3.00
CA HIS A 439 -9.85 6.36 -4.39
C HIS A 439 -8.70 5.96 -5.34
N PRO A 440 -9.02 5.60 -6.60
CA PRO A 440 -8.05 5.57 -7.68
C PRO A 440 -7.28 6.90 -7.80
N TYR A 441 -6.08 6.86 -8.38
CA TYR A 441 -5.18 8.01 -8.39
C TYR A 441 -4.31 8.12 -9.64
N VAL A 442 -3.84 9.34 -9.86
CA VAL A 442 -2.73 9.73 -10.72
C VAL A 442 -1.68 10.37 -9.81
N LYS A 443 -0.55 9.69 -9.60
CA LYS A 443 0.50 10.11 -8.64
C LYS A 443 1.83 10.36 -9.31
N ARG A 444 2.41 11.54 -9.14
CA ARG A 444 3.73 11.85 -9.70
C ARG A 444 4.58 12.68 -8.75
N THR A 445 5.82 12.24 -8.58
CA THR A 445 6.86 12.97 -7.86
C THR A 445 7.97 13.35 -8.82
N TYR A 446 8.15 14.66 -8.99
CA TYR A 446 9.21 15.24 -9.80
C TYR A 446 10.34 15.74 -8.92
N LEU A 447 11.55 15.71 -9.48
CA LEU A 447 12.72 16.38 -8.95
C LEU A 447 13.19 17.46 -9.92
N THR A 448 13.83 18.49 -9.39
CA THR A 448 14.51 19.50 -10.19
C THR A 448 15.87 19.81 -9.58
N ARG A 449 16.82 20.19 -10.43
CA ARG A 449 18.10 20.81 -10.02
C ARG A 449 18.09 22.33 -10.19
N SER A 450 16.96 22.91 -10.58
CA SER A 450 16.86 24.35 -10.83
C SER A 450 17.12 25.14 -9.55
N THR A 451 17.85 26.23 -9.70
CA THR A 451 18.12 27.24 -8.67
C THR A 451 17.54 28.60 -9.06
N THR A 452 16.57 28.61 -9.98
CA THR A 452 15.93 29.83 -10.50
C THR A 452 14.41 29.76 -10.44
N LEU A 453 13.84 28.85 -9.64
CA LEU A 453 12.40 28.63 -9.55
C LEU A 453 11.63 29.90 -9.18
N ALA A 454 12.23 30.79 -8.37
CA ALA A 454 11.60 32.07 -8.00
C ALA A 454 11.45 32.98 -9.22
N ARG A 455 12.53 33.12 -10.00
CA ARG A 455 12.57 33.96 -11.21
C ARG A 455 11.68 33.39 -12.30
N ASP A 456 11.66 32.07 -12.44
CA ASP A 456 10.94 31.38 -13.51
C ASP A 456 9.43 31.28 -13.21
N GLY A 457 8.97 31.78 -12.05
CA GLY A 457 7.55 31.90 -11.72
C GLY A 457 6.89 30.58 -11.27
N TRP A 458 7.69 29.61 -10.83
CA TRP A 458 7.19 28.28 -10.48
C TRP A 458 6.16 28.30 -9.35
N THR A 459 6.33 29.15 -8.32
CA THR A 459 5.41 29.21 -7.19
C THR A 459 4.00 29.63 -7.62
N SER A 460 3.90 30.58 -8.55
CA SER A 460 2.63 30.99 -9.17
C SER A 460 2.02 29.86 -9.99
N TRP A 461 2.84 29.19 -10.80
CA TRP A 461 2.40 28.09 -11.66
C TRP A 461 1.86 26.92 -10.82
N VAL A 462 2.64 26.41 -9.86
CA VAL A 462 2.23 25.24 -9.06
C VAL A 462 1.03 25.55 -8.17
N THR A 463 0.92 26.78 -7.64
CA THR A 463 -0.27 27.23 -6.92
C THR A 463 -1.51 27.16 -7.81
N LYS A 464 -1.42 27.63 -9.06
CA LYS A 464 -2.52 27.51 -10.04
C LYS A 464 -2.89 26.05 -10.31
N ARG A 465 -1.91 25.16 -10.44
CA ARG A 465 -2.13 23.73 -10.69
C ARG A 465 -2.82 23.06 -9.50
N ILE A 466 -2.36 23.32 -8.29
CA ILE A 466 -2.97 22.84 -7.03
C ILE A 466 -4.42 23.35 -6.91
N ASN A 467 -4.64 24.64 -7.18
CA ASN A 467 -5.96 25.27 -7.10
C ASN A 467 -6.99 24.64 -8.04
N ALA A 468 -6.56 24.24 -9.25
CA ALA A 468 -7.44 23.60 -10.24
C ALA A 468 -8.08 22.28 -9.74
N ILE A 469 -7.46 21.61 -8.77
CA ILE A 469 -8.03 20.41 -8.12
C ILE A 469 -8.68 20.75 -6.78
N VAL A 470 -8.01 21.55 -5.95
CA VAL A 470 -8.45 21.79 -4.58
C VAL A 470 -9.71 22.65 -4.52
N GLU A 471 -9.91 23.59 -5.45
CA GLU A 471 -11.02 24.56 -5.37
C GLU A 471 -12.40 24.02 -5.80
N PRO A 472 -12.55 23.32 -6.95
CA PRO A 472 -13.88 22.95 -7.45
C PRO A 472 -14.41 21.66 -6.81
N GLU A 473 -15.43 21.72 -5.96
CA GLU A 473 -16.03 20.50 -5.35
C GLU A 473 -16.67 19.58 -6.38
N ALA A 474 -17.25 20.16 -7.42
CA ALA A 474 -17.89 19.44 -8.52
C ALA A 474 -16.89 18.69 -9.43
N ASN A 475 -15.57 18.85 -9.25
CA ASN A 475 -14.59 18.14 -10.08
C ASN A 475 -14.45 16.65 -9.72
N ARG A 476 -14.93 16.25 -8.53
CA ARG A 476 -14.85 14.88 -8.00
C ARG A 476 -13.42 14.32 -7.98
N CYS A 477 -12.46 15.21 -7.73
CA CYS A 477 -11.04 14.93 -7.54
C CYS A 477 -10.57 15.45 -6.18
N TRP A 478 -9.54 14.83 -5.62
CA TRP A 478 -8.92 15.21 -4.36
C TRP A 478 -7.41 15.26 -4.53
N LEU A 479 -6.77 16.23 -3.89
CA LEU A 479 -5.33 16.41 -3.98
C LEU A 479 -4.64 16.02 -2.67
N SER A 480 -3.53 15.31 -2.78
CA SER A 480 -2.46 15.31 -1.80
C SER A 480 -1.20 15.84 -2.48
N ALA A 481 -0.69 16.98 -2.02
CA ALA A 481 0.56 17.55 -2.54
C ALA A 481 1.60 17.64 -1.44
N GLN A 482 2.86 17.45 -1.82
CA GLN A 482 4.01 17.61 -0.95
C GLN A 482 5.15 18.29 -1.71
N LEU A 483 5.66 19.39 -1.16
CA LEU A 483 6.74 20.17 -1.73
C LEU A 483 7.85 20.28 -0.69
N GLN A 484 9.01 19.72 -1.00
CA GLN A 484 10.10 19.55 -0.03
C GLN A 484 11.45 19.98 -0.61
N CYS A 485 12.17 20.78 0.18
CA CYS A 485 13.49 21.30 -0.15
C CYS A 485 14.63 20.37 0.28
N PHE A 486 15.55 20.13 -0.65
CA PHE A 486 16.81 19.41 -0.46
C PHE A 486 18.05 20.19 -0.92
N GLY A 487 17.84 21.31 -1.61
CA GLY A 487 18.87 22.10 -2.29
C GLY A 487 19.92 22.68 -1.38
N GLY A 488 20.89 23.36 -1.95
CA GLY A 488 22.06 23.85 -1.22
C GLY A 488 23.23 22.87 -1.27
N LYS A 489 24.41 23.36 -1.62
CA LYS A 489 25.63 22.57 -1.87
C LYS A 489 26.15 21.81 -0.65
N HIS A 490 25.73 22.24 0.55
CA HIS A 490 26.10 21.62 1.82
C HIS A 490 25.05 20.64 2.36
N SER A 491 23.95 20.43 1.64
CA SER A 491 22.94 19.45 2.05
C SER A 491 23.52 18.04 2.05
N LYS A 492 23.00 17.19 2.94
CA LYS A 492 23.34 15.77 2.94
C LYS A 492 22.74 15.02 1.76
N PHE A 493 21.65 15.53 1.18
CA PHE A 493 21.13 15.01 -0.07
C PHE A 493 22.19 15.06 -1.20
N VAL A 494 22.87 16.20 -1.36
CA VAL A 494 23.93 16.40 -2.38
C VAL A 494 25.25 15.76 -1.97
N THR A 495 25.72 16.01 -0.74
CA THR A 495 27.08 15.57 -0.32
C THR A 495 27.22 14.06 -0.12
N ASN A 496 26.11 13.31 -0.06
CA ASN A 496 26.12 11.86 -0.01
C ASN A 496 25.98 11.19 -1.41
N ALA A 497 26.03 11.94 -2.52
CA ALA A 497 25.80 11.41 -3.87
C ALA A 497 26.66 10.18 -4.21
N ASP A 498 27.93 10.17 -3.80
CA ASP A 498 28.90 9.11 -4.10
C ASP A 498 29.14 8.17 -2.92
N ASN A 499 28.14 7.97 -2.06
CA ASN A 499 28.28 7.12 -0.87
C ASN A 499 28.23 5.61 -1.15
N GLY A 500 28.26 5.18 -2.41
CA GLY A 500 28.19 3.78 -2.83
C GLY A 500 26.78 3.23 -3.06
N THR A 501 25.74 4.07 -3.03
CA THR A 501 24.37 3.72 -3.44
C THR A 501 24.11 4.10 -4.89
N SER A 502 23.07 3.53 -5.51
CA SER A 502 22.66 3.87 -6.87
C SER A 502 21.51 4.86 -6.94
N TYR A 503 21.21 5.57 -5.84
CA TYR A 503 20.17 6.61 -5.84
C TYR A 503 20.49 7.69 -6.84
N SER A 504 19.46 8.07 -7.60
CA SER A 504 19.60 9.03 -8.68
C SER A 504 19.17 10.44 -8.29
N TRP A 505 19.59 11.40 -9.12
CA TRP A 505 19.18 12.81 -9.03
C TRP A 505 19.65 13.49 -7.74
N ARG A 506 20.83 13.11 -7.24
CA ARG A 506 21.39 13.62 -5.98
C ARG A 506 21.80 15.10 -6.05
N ASP A 507 21.78 15.69 -7.24
CA ASP A 507 21.94 17.13 -7.51
C ASP A 507 20.62 17.92 -7.37
N SER A 508 19.52 17.29 -6.98
CA SER A 508 18.21 17.95 -6.92
C SER A 508 18.09 18.94 -5.76
N THR A 509 17.40 20.05 -6.01
CA THR A 509 17.14 21.14 -5.08
C THR A 509 15.75 21.07 -4.45
N LEU A 510 14.76 20.60 -5.21
CA LEU A 510 13.38 20.51 -4.76
C LEU A 510 12.71 19.26 -5.31
N ALA A 511 11.86 18.63 -4.49
CA ALA A 511 10.88 17.67 -4.98
C ALA A 511 9.47 18.22 -4.88
N CYS A 512 8.67 17.88 -5.88
CA CYS A 512 7.27 18.23 -5.99
C CYS A 512 6.46 16.96 -6.25
N THR A 513 5.71 16.52 -5.25
CA THR A 513 4.75 15.42 -5.35
C THR A 513 3.35 16.00 -5.49
N LEU A 514 2.66 15.58 -6.53
CA LEU A 514 1.31 16.02 -6.88
C LEU A 514 0.44 14.79 -7.14
N ASP A 515 -0.35 14.41 -6.14
CA ASP A 515 -1.18 13.22 -6.17
C ASP A 515 -2.65 13.59 -6.33
N CYS A 516 -3.22 13.28 -7.49
CA CYS A 516 -4.62 13.53 -7.80
C CYS A 516 -5.43 12.23 -7.71
N PHE A 517 -6.28 12.14 -6.69
CA PHE A 517 -7.25 11.08 -6.49
C PHE A 517 -8.56 11.44 -7.18
N TYR A 518 -9.30 10.46 -7.68
CA TYR A 518 -10.49 10.71 -8.48
C TYR A 518 -11.59 9.67 -8.25
N SER A 519 -12.83 10.11 -8.38
CA SER A 519 -13.97 9.20 -8.46
C SER A 519 -14.02 8.50 -9.81
N SER A 520 -14.75 7.39 -9.93
CA SER A 520 -14.85 6.60 -11.17
C SER A 520 -15.20 7.40 -12.43
N SER A 521 -15.99 8.48 -12.30
CA SER A 521 -16.39 9.35 -13.42
C SER A 521 -15.41 10.48 -13.75
N ALA A 522 -14.32 10.64 -12.99
CA ALA A 522 -13.40 11.78 -13.09
C ALA A 522 -11.98 11.38 -13.51
N LYS A 523 -11.78 10.15 -13.98
CA LYS A 523 -10.48 9.65 -14.45
C LYS A 523 -9.86 10.56 -15.50
N ASP A 524 -10.56 10.81 -16.61
CA ASP A 524 -10.03 11.61 -17.73
C ASP A 524 -9.61 13.01 -17.29
N ARG A 525 -10.37 13.61 -16.38
CA ARG A 525 -10.03 14.92 -15.79
C ARG A 525 -8.73 14.88 -15.01
N ALA A 526 -8.53 13.87 -14.16
CA ALA A 526 -7.29 13.71 -13.40
C ALA A 526 -6.09 13.47 -14.33
N GLU A 527 -6.27 12.65 -15.37
CA GLU A 527 -5.22 12.38 -16.37
C GLU A 527 -4.89 13.63 -17.20
N ASP A 528 -5.88 14.40 -17.64
CA ASP A 528 -5.69 15.63 -18.40
C ASP A 528 -5.02 16.72 -17.56
N TRP A 529 -5.40 16.85 -16.30
CA TRP A 529 -4.71 17.74 -15.35
C TRP A 529 -3.23 17.37 -15.22
N GLN A 530 -2.92 16.07 -15.15
CA GLN A 530 -1.55 15.57 -15.07
C GLN A 530 -0.77 15.77 -16.37
N LYS A 531 -1.38 15.60 -17.54
CA LYS A 531 -0.74 15.90 -18.84
C LYS A 531 -0.33 17.36 -18.95
N VAL A 532 -1.15 18.28 -18.44
CA VAL A 532 -0.80 19.71 -18.40
C VAL A 532 0.38 19.94 -17.45
N ASN A 533 0.42 19.28 -16.30
CA ASN A 533 1.57 19.37 -15.38
C ASN A 533 2.88 18.90 -16.06
N ASP A 534 2.81 17.79 -16.82
CA ASP A 534 3.95 17.27 -17.56
C ASP A 534 4.39 18.24 -18.67
N HIS A 535 3.45 18.76 -19.44
CA HIS A 535 3.73 19.61 -20.59
C HIS A 535 4.25 21.00 -20.21
N GLU A 536 3.66 21.63 -19.19
CA GLU A 536 4.05 22.99 -18.77
C GLU A 536 5.20 22.99 -17.75
N GLY A 537 5.28 21.95 -16.90
CA GLY A 537 6.26 21.89 -15.82
C GLY A 537 7.59 21.29 -16.21
N ILE A 538 7.62 20.39 -17.20
CA ILE A 538 8.77 19.54 -17.52
C ILE A 538 9.22 19.71 -18.98
N GLY A 539 10.53 19.76 -19.19
CA GLY A 539 11.16 19.86 -20.51
C GLY A 539 11.96 21.16 -20.66
N PRO A 540 12.62 21.40 -21.81
CA PRO A 540 13.56 22.52 -21.99
C PRO A 540 12.99 23.91 -21.68
N ASN A 541 11.67 24.09 -21.82
CA ASN A 541 10.95 25.32 -21.52
C ASN A 541 10.00 25.16 -20.30
N GLY A 542 10.14 24.08 -19.54
CA GLY A 542 9.29 23.74 -18.42
C GLY A 542 9.55 24.62 -17.21
N THR A 543 8.50 25.00 -16.49
CA THR A 543 8.61 25.92 -15.35
C THR A 543 9.26 25.30 -14.11
N PHE A 544 9.33 23.96 -14.01
CA PHE A 544 9.91 23.27 -12.85
C PHE A 544 11.25 22.61 -13.14
N SER A 545 11.36 21.83 -14.21
CA SER A 545 12.58 21.09 -14.53
C SER A 545 12.79 20.94 -16.03
N GLU A 546 14.02 21.18 -16.49
CA GLU A 546 14.42 20.98 -17.90
C GLU A 546 14.36 19.51 -18.34
N GLN A 547 14.48 18.60 -17.39
CA GLN A 547 14.49 17.16 -17.60
C GLN A 547 13.41 16.49 -16.75
N ASP A 548 12.77 15.46 -17.28
CA ASP A 548 11.88 14.61 -16.50
C ASP A 548 12.68 13.73 -15.54
N ARG A 549 12.68 14.10 -14.26
CA ARG A 549 13.42 13.44 -13.17
C ARG A 549 12.43 12.94 -12.14
N ARG A 550 12.42 11.63 -11.91
CA ARG A 550 11.44 10.94 -11.08
C ARG A 550 12.10 10.03 -10.06
N VAL A 551 11.33 9.68 -9.04
CA VAL A 551 11.70 8.69 -8.02
C VAL A 551 10.90 7.40 -8.20
N LEU A 552 11.52 6.25 -7.90
CA LEU A 552 10.97 4.92 -8.15
C LEU A 552 9.64 4.63 -7.44
N TRP A 553 9.33 5.32 -6.35
CA TRP A 553 8.09 5.13 -5.61
C TRP A 553 6.94 6.04 -6.09
N GLY A 554 7.23 7.21 -6.67
CA GLY A 554 6.28 8.27 -7.02
C GLY A 554 5.96 8.34 -8.52
N SER A 555 5.58 7.22 -9.12
CA SER A 555 5.49 7.07 -10.58
C SER A 555 4.06 6.95 -11.11
N TYR A 556 3.80 7.62 -12.23
CA TYR A 556 2.58 7.50 -13.05
C TYR A 556 2.97 7.25 -14.52
N GLY A 557 2.11 6.60 -15.29
CA GLY A 557 2.33 6.31 -16.72
C GLY A 557 2.93 4.92 -16.95
N SER A 558 4.01 4.83 -17.73
CA SER A 558 4.61 3.54 -18.08
C SER A 558 5.13 2.79 -16.84
N PHE A 559 4.69 1.55 -16.70
CA PHE A 559 5.19 0.59 -15.71
C PHE A 559 6.32 -0.30 -16.28
N ASP A 560 6.80 -0.01 -17.49
CA ASP A 560 8.00 -0.65 -18.05
C ASP A 560 9.21 0.24 -17.74
N LEU A 561 10.01 -0.18 -16.75
CA LEU A 561 11.20 0.58 -16.34
C LEU A 561 12.26 0.61 -17.44
N ASN A 562 12.31 -0.40 -18.33
CA ASN A 562 13.25 -0.37 -19.45
C ASN A 562 12.82 0.60 -20.55
N ALA A 563 11.53 0.84 -20.72
CA ALA A 563 11.04 1.88 -21.63
C ALA A 563 11.19 3.29 -21.04
N SER A 564 11.29 3.42 -19.71
CA SER A 564 11.23 4.69 -18.98
C SER A 564 12.45 4.97 -18.09
N TRP A 565 13.55 4.22 -18.25
CA TRP A 565 14.71 4.26 -17.36
C TRP A 565 15.31 5.67 -17.25
N SER A 566 15.26 6.45 -18.33
CA SER A 566 15.85 7.79 -18.43
C SER A 566 15.19 8.81 -17.50
N TYR A 567 14.01 8.50 -16.95
CA TYR A 567 13.35 9.32 -15.94
C TYR A 567 13.81 9.01 -14.52
N TYR A 568 14.38 7.82 -14.29
CA TYR A 568 14.76 7.33 -12.96
C TYR A 568 16.26 7.30 -12.73
N TYR A 569 17.07 7.30 -13.81
CA TYR A 569 18.52 7.26 -13.75
C TYR A 569 19.12 8.35 -14.64
N GLU A 570 20.20 8.96 -14.15
CA GLU A 570 20.84 10.14 -14.77
C GLU A 570 21.42 9.84 -16.14
N ASP A 571 21.93 8.63 -16.32
CA ASP A 571 22.62 8.22 -17.52
C ASP A 571 22.46 6.73 -17.81
N ARG A 572 22.76 6.38 -19.06
CA ARG A 572 22.64 5.02 -19.57
C ARG A 572 23.61 4.05 -18.90
N ALA A 573 24.82 4.50 -18.55
CA ALA A 573 25.85 3.66 -17.96
C ALA A 573 25.47 3.18 -16.56
N LYS A 574 24.83 4.06 -15.75
CA LYS A 574 24.23 3.69 -14.47
C LYS A 574 23.18 2.59 -14.64
N TYR A 575 22.24 2.77 -15.57
CA TYR A 575 21.20 1.76 -15.82
C TYR A 575 21.80 0.43 -16.27
N GLU A 576 22.77 0.45 -17.20
CA GLU A 576 23.44 -0.76 -17.67
C GLU A 576 24.28 -1.45 -16.58
N ARG A 577 24.90 -0.69 -15.66
CA ARG A 577 25.56 -1.25 -14.48
C ARG A 577 24.57 -2.00 -13.60
N LEU A 578 23.40 -1.43 -13.35
CA LEU A 578 22.33 -2.10 -12.60
C LEU A 578 21.84 -3.37 -13.33
N GLN A 579 21.74 -3.36 -14.65
CA GLN A 579 21.37 -4.55 -15.43
C GLN A 579 22.40 -5.69 -15.28
N LYS A 580 23.70 -5.36 -15.30
CA LYS A 580 24.77 -6.33 -15.07
C LYS A 580 24.72 -6.90 -13.65
N ALA A 581 24.56 -6.03 -12.63
CA ALA A 581 24.41 -6.46 -11.24
C ALA A 581 23.20 -7.37 -11.07
N ARG A 582 22.07 -7.05 -11.71
CA ARG A 582 20.88 -7.90 -11.70
C ARG A 582 21.13 -9.25 -12.36
N GLN A 583 21.76 -9.28 -13.52
CA GLN A 583 22.07 -10.53 -14.22
C GLN A 583 22.94 -11.46 -13.38
N ALA A 584 23.87 -10.90 -12.60
CA ALA A 584 24.68 -11.67 -11.67
C ALA A 584 23.90 -12.16 -10.44
N ALA A 585 23.00 -11.33 -9.89
CA ALA A 585 22.23 -11.64 -8.68
C ALA A 585 21.00 -12.54 -8.93
N ASP A 586 20.48 -12.56 -10.16
CA ASP A 586 19.28 -13.32 -10.54
C ASP A 586 19.41 -13.87 -11.97
N PRO A 587 20.34 -14.80 -12.24
CA PRO A 587 20.61 -15.30 -13.59
C PRO A 587 19.44 -16.08 -14.21
N ASP A 588 18.57 -16.64 -13.37
CA ASP A 588 17.40 -17.41 -13.78
C ASP A 588 16.15 -16.52 -13.99
N GLY A 589 16.22 -15.23 -13.65
CA GLY A 589 15.08 -14.31 -13.68
C GLY A 589 13.96 -14.68 -12.71
N ILE A 590 14.28 -15.28 -11.56
CA ILE A 590 13.29 -15.68 -10.56
C ILE A 590 12.57 -14.47 -9.97
N PHE A 591 13.24 -13.32 -9.88
CA PHE A 591 12.70 -12.08 -9.33
C PHE A 591 12.24 -11.10 -10.42
N THR A 592 11.90 -11.56 -11.64
CA THR A 592 11.42 -10.69 -12.76
C THR A 592 9.90 -10.71 -13.03
N PRO A 593 9.00 -10.85 -12.04
CA PRO A 593 7.58 -11.07 -12.32
C PRO A 593 6.83 -9.82 -12.79
N ASN A 594 7.36 -8.61 -12.59
CA ASN A 594 6.76 -7.33 -12.98
C ASN A 594 7.70 -6.57 -13.94
N ARG A 595 7.19 -5.57 -14.68
CA ARG A 595 7.99 -4.80 -15.66
C ARG A 595 8.64 -3.54 -15.08
N PHE A 596 8.29 -3.14 -13.86
CA PHE A 596 8.81 -1.93 -13.23
C PHE A 596 10.09 -2.23 -12.44
N CYS A 597 11.02 -2.89 -13.13
CA CYS A 597 12.27 -3.38 -12.56
C CYS A 597 13.40 -3.30 -13.59
N VAL A 598 14.64 -3.28 -13.12
CA VAL A 598 15.81 -3.14 -13.99
C VAL A 598 15.85 -4.30 -14.99
N LYS A 599 15.85 -4.08 -16.30
CA LYS A 599 15.68 -5.20 -17.25
C LYS A 599 16.71 -6.30 -17.06
N HIS A 600 16.23 -7.51 -16.83
CA HIS A 600 17.04 -8.72 -16.83
C HIS A 600 17.55 -9.03 -18.24
N LEU A 601 18.86 -9.04 -18.42
CA LEU A 601 19.49 -9.45 -19.66
C LEU A 601 19.48 -10.98 -19.71
N LYS A 602 18.63 -11.58 -20.56
CA LYS A 602 18.69 -13.03 -20.79
C LYS A 602 20.12 -13.38 -21.19
N SER A 603 20.73 -14.36 -20.52
CA SER A 603 22.02 -14.89 -20.96
C SER A 603 21.89 -15.34 -22.41
N VAL A 604 22.53 -14.63 -23.34
CA VAL A 604 22.75 -15.16 -24.68
C VAL A 604 23.77 -16.26 -24.50
N SER A 605 23.30 -17.49 -24.39
CA SER A 605 24.15 -18.66 -24.59
C SER A 605 24.76 -18.54 -25.99
N PRO A 606 26.10 -18.52 -26.16
CA PRO A 606 26.72 -18.47 -27.47
C PRO A 606 26.61 -19.86 -28.10
N PHE A 607 25.42 -20.20 -28.61
CA PHE A 607 25.24 -21.32 -29.52
C PHE A 607 24.84 -20.76 -30.88
N LEU A 608 25.65 -21.11 -31.87
CA LEU A 608 25.57 -20.73 -33.28
C LEU A 608 24.12 -20.78 -33.81
N TYR A 609 23.63 -19.66 -34.32
CA TYR A 609 22.51 -19.64 -35.26
C TYR A 609 23.08 -19.85 -36.68
N CYS A 610 22.99 -21.09 -37.19
CA CYS A 610 23.00 -21.35 -38.62
C CYS A 610 21.54 -21.31 -39.11
N GLY A 611 21.29 -20.55 -40.17
CA GLY A 611 19.97 -20.05 -40.55
C GLY A 611 18.97 -21.05 -41.10
N ALA A 612 17.74 -20.58 -41.31
CA ALA A 612 16.96 -20.83 -42.52
C ALA A 612 15.75 -19.89 -42.56
N VAL A 613 15.38 -19.53 -43.79
CA VAL A 613 14.51 -18.45 -44.21
C VAL A 613 13.21 -19.03 -44.79
N SER A 614 12.09 -18.30 -44.56
CA SER A 614 10.93 -18.09 -45.47
C SER A 614 9.67 -18.99 -45.51
N ARG A 615 8.53 -18.25 -45.54
CA ARG A 615 7.28 -18.34 -46.38
C ARG A 615 6.16 -19.35 -46.03
N GLY A 616 5.00 -18.84 -45.57
CA GLY A 616 3.89 -18.32 -46.40
C GLY A 616 2.78 -19.27 -46.93
N SER A 617 1.64 -19.33 -46.21
CA SER A 617 0.20 -19.36 -46.64
C SER A 617 -0.37 -20.52 -47.52
N PRO A 618 -1.70 -20.62 -47.83
CA PRO A 618 -2.80 -21.13 -46.98
C PRO A 618 -3.85 -22.07 -47.69
N ALA A 619 -4.86 -22.51 -46.91
CA ALA A 619 -6.25 -22.92 -47.26
C ALA A 619 -6.57 -24.30 -47.88
N PHE A 620 -7.59 -25.00 -47.35
CA PHE A 620 -8.78 -25.54 -48.08
C PHE A 620 -9.83 -26.19 -47.13
N ASP A 621 -11.10 -25.93 -47.42
CA ASP A 621 -12.36 -26.41 -46.80
C ASP A 621 -12.75 -27.86 -47.17
N PHE A 622 -13.57 -28.54 -46.34
CA PHE A 622 -14.94 -29.06 -46.66
C PHE A 622 -15.46 -30.21 -45.73
N LEU A 623 -16.70 -30.01 -45.22
CA LEU A 623 -17.86 -30.91 -44.91
C LEU A 623 -17.79 -32.19 -44.01
N GLU A 624 -18.47 -32.06 -42.84
CA GLU A 624 -19.70 -32.79 -42.38
C GLU A 624 -19.68 -34.21 -41.71
N PRO A 625 -20.78 -34.68 -41.04
CA PRO A 625 -20.82 -34.91 -39.58
C PRO A 625 -21.33 -36.31 -39.13
N CYS A 626 -21.31 -36.64 -37.82
CA CYS A 626 -22.43 -37.32 -37.10
C CYS A 626 -22.14 -37.74 -35.63
N LEU A 627 -23.20 -37.53 -34.82
CA LEU A 627 -23.75 -38.36 -33.73
C LEU A 627 -23.07 -38.47 -32.34
N VAL A 628 -23.57 -37.58 -31.48
CA VAL A 628 -24.14 -37.78 -30.13
C VAL A 628 -24.29 -39.23 -29.61
N ASP A 629 -23.80 -39.47 -28.39
CA ASP A 629 -24.55 -40.25 -27.40
C ASP A 629 -24.43 -39.64 -25.99
N ARG A 630 -25.59 -39.50 -25.33
CA ARG A 630 -25.81 -39.04 -23.96
C ARG A 630 -26.60 -40.13 -23.25
N SER A 631 -26.02 -40.79 -22.24
CA SER A 631 -26.81 -41.44 -21.19
C SER A 631 -26.03 -41.67 -19.89
N LEU A 632 -25.52 -40.60 -19.27
CA LEU A 632 -25.05 -40.63 -17.87
C LEU A 632 -25.26 -39.26 -17.20
N LYS A 633 -26.50 -38.74 -17.25
CA LYS A 633 -26.88 -37.47 -16.61
C LYS A 633 -28.18 -37.48 -15.79
N LEU A 634 -28.76 -38.65 -15.49
CA LEU A 634 -30.01 -38.70 -14.70
C LEU A 634 -29.80 -38.98 -13.21
N SER A 635 -28.66 -39.52 -12.76
CA SER A 635 -28.43 -39.83 -11.33
C SER A 635 -27.68 -38.75 -10.55
N ARG A 636 -27.11 -37.73 -11.22
CA ARG A 636 -26.39 -36.62 -10.58
C ARG A 636 -27.16 -35.28 -10.58
N ALA A 637 -28.31 -35.22 -11.23
CA ALA A 637 -29.14 -34.01 -11.30
C ALA A 637 -30.10 -33.86 -10.10
N LEU A 638 -30.51 -34.95 -9.45
CA LEU A 638 -31.44 -34.90 -8.31
C LEU A 638 -30.78 -34.65 -6.95
N LEU A 639 -29.45 -34.78 -6.84
CA LEU A 639 -28.69 -34.52 -5.61
C LEU A 639 -28.05 -33.11 -5.54
N ARG A 640 -28.15 -32.31 -6.61
CA ARG A 640 -27.71 -30.89 -6.64
C ARG A 640 -28.86 -29.89 -6.59
N TYR A 641 -30.03 -30.31 -6.12
CA TYR A 641 -31.22 -29.47 -5.93
C TYR A 641 -31.52 -29.18 -4.44
N ALA A 642 -30.53 -29.35 -3.56
CA ALA A 642 -30.70 -29.17 -2.10
C ALA A 642 -30.33 -27.77 -1.57
N ASP A 643 -29.95 -26.82 -2.43
CA ASP A 643 -29.58 -25.44 -2.04
C ASP A 643 -30.67 -24.38 -2.36
N HIS A 644 -31.90 -24.81 -2.69
CA HIS A 644 -32.93 -23.86 -3.13
C HIS A 644 -33.53 -22.98 -2.03
N THR A 645 -33.49 -23.39 -0.75
CA THR A 645 -33.93 -22.52 0.36
C THR A 645 -33.03 -21.30 0.49
N TYR A 646 -31.73 -21.46 0.23
CA TYR A 646 -30.75 -20.36 0.28
C TYR A 646 -30.96 -19.37 -0.86
N ILE A 647 -31.35 -19.85 -2.04
CA ILE A 647 -31.71 -19.01 -3.19
C ILE A 647 -33.01 -18.24 -2.91
N VAL A 648 -34.02 -18.87 -2.33
CA VAL A 648 -35.29 -18.19 -1.97
C VAL A 648 -35.06 -17.13 -0.89
N LEU A 649 -34.28 -17.43 0.15
CA LEU A 649 -33.90 -16.47 1.19
C LEU A 649 -33.03 -15.33 0.66
N THR A 650 -32.11 -15.61 -0.26
CA THR A 650 -31.25 -14.60 -0.90
C THR A 650 -32.06 -13.70 -1.84
N LEU A 651 -33.03 -14.26 -2.58
CA LEU A 651 -33.95 -13.48 -3.41
C LEU A 651 -34.91 -12.64 -2.56
N GLN A 652 -35.45 -13.18 -1.47
CA GLN A 652 -36.27 -12.41 -0.51
C GLN A 652 -35.46 -11.27 0.13
N LYS A 653 -34.17 -11.49 0.43
CA LYS A 653 -33.24 -10.47 0.92
C LYS A 653 -32.91 -9.42 -0.14
N LEU A 654 -32.71 -9.80 -1.40
CA LEU A 654 -32.47 -8.86 -2.50
C LEU A 654 -33.70 -7.99 -2.78
N VAL A 655 -34.91 -8.54 -2.61
CA VAL A 655 -36.15 -7.75 -2.68
C VAL A 655 -36.24 -6.78 -1.49
N GLN A 656 -35.89 -7.20 -0.28
CA GLN A 656 -35.85 -6.30 0.89
C GLN A 656 -34.78 -5.21 0.74
N LEU A 657 -33.57 -5.55 0.27
CA LEU A 657 -32.48 -4.59 0.06
C LEU A 657 -32.79 -3.60 -1.07
N ARG A 658 -33.45 -4.04 -2.15
CA ARG A 658 -33.91 -3.14 -3.21
C ARG A 658 -34.99 -2.17 -2.72
N LEU A 659 -35.84 -2.59 -1.77
CA LEU A 659 -36.81 -1.70 -1.11
C LEU A 659 -36.14 -0.70 -0.16
N ASP A 660 -34.96 -1.03 0.39
CA ASP A 660 -34.15 -0.14 1.23
C ASP A 660 -33.19 0.76 0.40
N GLU A 661 -32.82 0.38 -0.83
CA GLU A 661 -31.89 1.11 -1.73
C GLU A 661 -32.56 2.02 -2.77
N GLU A 662 -33.83 1.81 -3.16
CA GLU A 662 -34.55 2.71 -4.10
C GLU A 662 -35.20 3.93 -3.41
N SER A 663 -34.50 4.56 -2.45
CA SER A 663 -34.87 5.85 -1.83
C SER A 663 -33.97 7.02 -2.27
N SER A 664 -33.14 6.81 -3.29
CA SER A 664 -32.34 7.86 -3.90
C SER A 664 -32.08 7.49 -5.36
N ASP A 665 -32.95 7.92 -6.28
CA ASP A 665 -32.56 8.62 -7.53
C ASP A 665 -33.66 8.67 -8.62
N PHE A 666 -33.74 9.85 -9.26
CA PHE A 666 -34.36 10.26 -10.56
C PHE A 666 -35.91 10.41 -10.63
N ASP A 667 -36.51 11.39 -11.34
CA ASP A 667 -36.16 12.04 -12.61
C ASP A 667 -36.82 13.43 -12.87
N SER A 668 -36.44 14.04 -14.00
CA SER A 668 -36.67 15.35 -14.64
C SER A 668 -38.10 15.88 -14.91
N ASP A 669 -38.28 17.22 -15.00
CA ASP A 669 -38.59 17.99 -16.24
C ASP A 669 -39.29 19.37 -16.02
N ASP A 670 -39.04 20.25 -17.00
CA ASP A 670 -39.78 21.45 -17.49
C ASP A 670 -39.51 22.92 -17.05
N GLU A 671 -39.02 23.65 -18.07
CA GLU A 671 -39.31 25.01 -18.59
C GLU A 671 -39.21 26.32 -17.74
N SER A 672 -38.17 27.12 -18.07
CA SER A 672 -38.08 28.57 -18.47
C SER A 672 -39.11 29.64 -18.01
N PRO A 673 -38.85 30.97 -18.12
CA PRO A 673 -37.59 31.74 -18.28
C PRO A 673 -37.52 32.97 -17.33
N TYR A 674 -36.39 33.67 -17.20
CA TYR A 674 -36.33 35.15 -17.25
C TYR A 674 -34.88 35.66 -17.18
N SER A 675 -34.57 36.53 -18.14
CA SER A 675 -33.32 37.25 -18.39
C SER A 675 -33.08 38.41 -17.43
N GLY A 676 -31.81 38.69 -17.09
CA GLY A 676 -31.38 40.02 -16.64
C GLY A 676 -30.04 40.06 -15.89
N SER A 677 -28.96 40.44 -16.57
CA SER A 677 -27.78 41.06 -15.93
C SER A 677 -28.09 42.53 -15.59
N PRO A 678 -27.52 43.20 -14.55
CA PRO A 678 -26.08 43.46 -14.48
C PRO A 678 -25.41 43.63 -13.08
N SER A 679 -24.07 43.58 -13.08
CA SER A 679 -23.08 44.39 -12.33
C SER A 679 -23.03 44.45 -10.78
N SER A 680 -21.88 44.00 -10.26
CA SER A 680 -20.97 44.59 -9.22
C SER A 680 -21.52 45.55 -8.14
N LEU A 681 -21.36 45.16 -6.86
CA LEU A 681 -20.87 45.94 -5.68
C LEU A 681 -21.03 45.11 -4.36
N PRO A 682 -20.31 45.42 -3.25
CA PRO A 682 -20.05 44.48 -2.14
C PRO A 682 -21.23 44.32 -1.16
N PRO A 683 -21.28 43.24 -0.33
CA PRO A 683 -22.46 42.98 0.48
C PRO A 683 -22.56 43.91 1.71
N ASN A 684 -23.72 44.55 1.81
CA ASN A 684 -24.22 45.40 2.89
C ASN A 684 -24.70 44.56 4.10
N PRO A 685 -24.33 44.90 5.36
CA PRO A 685 -24.73 44.15 6.57
C PRO A 685 -26.24 44.14 6.86
N ALA A 686 -27.06 44.88 6.10
CA ALA A 686 -28.52 44.80 6.16
C ALA A 686 -29.09 43.51 5.52
N LEU A 687 -28.34 42.83 4.64
CA LEU A 687 -28.75 41.54 4.06
C LEU A 687 -28.64 40.36 5.04
N LEU A 688 -27.86 40.49 6.12
CA LEU A 688 -27.76 39.44 7.14
C LEU A 688 -29.03 39.30 7.98
N LYS A 689 -29.82 40.37 8.15
CA LYS A 689 -31.08 40.33 8.89
C LYS A 689 -32.25 39.76 8.08
N THR A 690 -32.25 39.95 6.76
CA THR A 690 -33.19 39.24 5.88
C THR A 690 -32.81 37.77 5.71
N TRP A 691 -31.51 37.44 5.72
CA TRP A 691 -31.03 36.05 5.78
C TRP A 691 -31.36 35.35 7.11
N GLN A 692 -31.31 36.04 8.26
CA GLN A 692 -31.68 35.44 9.55
C GLN A 692 -33.20 35.20 9.69
N ALA A 693 -34.05 36.02 9.08
CA ALA A 693 -35.48 35.75 8.99
C ALA A 693 -35.80 34.58 8.04
N GLN A 694 -34.97 34.37 7.00
CA GLN A 694 -35.09 33.21 6.11
C GLN A 694 -34.51 31.91 6.72
N LEU A 695 -33.45 31.99 7.53
CA LEU A 695 -32.83 30.84 8.21
C LEU A 695 -33.61 30.32 9.42
N GLN A 696 -34.35 31.17 10.15
CA GLN A 696 -35.25 30.69 11.20
C GLN A 696 -36.52 30.02 10.67
N THR A 697 -36.75 30.08 9.36
CA THR A 697 -37.80 29.30 8.67
C THR A 697 -37.26 28.00 8.05
N ALA A 698 -35.93 27.76 8.09
CA ALA A 698 -35.28 26.63 7.44
C ALA A 698 -34.81 25.51 8.40
N ILE A 699 -34.97 25.68 9.73
CA ILE A 699 -34.48 24.71 10.73
C ILE A 699 -35.60 23.89 11.39
N MET A 700 -36.88 24.17 11.12
CA MET A 700 -37.92 23.24 11.57
C MET A 700 -39.02 23.13 10.54
N ARG A 701 -39.32 21.86 10.27
CA ARG A 701 -40.13 21.33 9.19
C ARG A 701 -39.23 21.15 7.96
N LEU A 702 -39.29 20.03 7.25
CA LEU A 702 -40.51 19.56 6.64
C LEU A 702 -41.27 20.76 5.93
N PRO A 703 -42.17 20.53 4.97
CA PRO A 703 -43.01 19.37 4.96
C PRO A 703 -42.17 18.15 4.56
N PRO A 704 -42.58 16.94 4.98
CA PRO A 704 -42.23 15.78 4.17
C PRO A 704 -42.57 16.19 2.73
N PRO A 705 -41.93 15.66 1.69
CA PRO A 705 -42.51 15.77 0.35
C PRO A 705 -44.03 15.65 0.51
N GLU A 706 -44.77 16.69 0.10
CA GLU A 706 -46.21 16.71 0.33
C GLU A 706 -46.72 15.33 -0.09
N VAL A 707 -47.65 14.74 0.66
CA VAL A 707 -48.35 13.55 0.19
C VAL A 707 -48.94 13.97 -1.16
N THR A 708 -48.24 13.64 -2.24
CA THR A 708 -48.28 14.48 -3.46
C THR A 708 -49.56 14.22 -4.24
N SER A 709 -50.35 13.26 -3.77
CA SER A 709 -51.71 13.02 -4.21
C SER A 709 -52.57 12.63 -3.00
N LEU A 710 -53.83 13.08 -2.99
CA LEU A 710 -54.87 12.51 -2.14
C LEU A 710 -55.04 10.98 -2.34
N ASP A 711 -54.37 10.40 -3.33
CA ASP A 711 -54.38 8.98 -3.70
C ASP A 711 -52.97 8.55 -4.22
N PRO A 712 -52.03 8.15 -3.34
CA PRO A 712 -50.64 7.85 -3.72
C PRO A 712 -50.56 6.69 -4.70
N VAL A 713 -49.72 6.84 -5.74
CA VAL A 713 -49.53 5.82 -6.78
C VAL A 713 -48.97 4.56 -6.14
N ARG A 714 -49.81 3.53 -6.03
CA ARG A 714 -49.41 2.22 -5.51
C ARG A 714 -48.67 1.45 -6.59
N ARG A 715 -47.54 0.84 -6.21
CA ARG A 715 -46.72 -0.07 -7.05
C ARG A 715 -47.44 -1.41 -7.37
N GLY A 716 -48.74 -1.51 -7.08
CA GLY A 716 -49.62 -2.62 -7.42
C GLY A 716 -49.37 -3.90 -6.62
N HIS A 717 -50.05 -4.98 -7.00
CA HIS A 717 -49.94 -6.28 -6.32
C HIS A 717 -48.73 -7.11 -6.73
N ALA A 718 -47.85 -6.58 -7.59
CA ALA A 718 -46.71 -7.31 -8.14
C ALA A 718 -45.79 -7.87 -7.03
N LEU A 719 -45.49 -7.07 -6.01
CA LEU A 719 -44.66 -7.50 -4.88
C LEU A 719 -45.33 -8.65 -4.09
N THR A 720 -46.62 -8.54 -3.81
CA THR A 720 -47.40 -9.59 -3.13
C THR A 720 -47.45 -10.87 -3.95
N ILE A 721 -47.64 -10.78 -5.26
CA ILE A 721 -47.67 -11.93 -6.18
C ILE A 721 -46.32 -12.63 -6.18
N VAL A 722 -45.22 -11.89 -6.30
CA VAL A 722 -43.86 -12.44 -6.26
C VAL A 722 -43.58 -13.13 -4.93
N GLN A 723 -43.94 -12.52 -3.80
CA GLN A 723 -43.76 -13.10 -2.47
C GLN A 723 -44.57 -14.39 -2.28
N LEU A 724 -45.82 -14.43 -2.75
CA LEU A 724 -46.66 -15.63 -2.70
C LEU A 724 -46.09 -16.76 -3.56
N ILE A 725 -45.59 -16.46 -4.76
CA ILE A 725 -44.94 -17.46 -5.62
C ILE A 725 -43.70 -18.02 -4.94
N LEU A 726 -42.83 -17.16 -4.39
CA LEU A 726 -41.58 -17.57 -3.75
C LEU A 726 -41.80 -18.43 -2.51
N VAL A 727 -42.77 -18.08 -1.64
CA VAL A 727 -43.05 -18.88 -0.44
C VAL A 727 -43.69 -20.23 -0.79
N VAL A 728 -44.54 -20.30 -1.82
CA VAL A 728 -45.12 -21.55 -2.30
C VAL A 728 -44.02 -22.46 -2.86
N LEU A 729 -43.14 -21.92 -3.70
CA LEU A 729 -42.00 -22.67 -4.24
C LEU A 729 -41.07 -23.16 -3.12
N GLY A 730 -40.71 -22.28 -2.17
CA GLY A 730 -39.90 -22.64 -1.01
C GLY A 730 -40.52 -23.76 -0.18
N THR A 731 -41.83 -23.69 0.05
CA THR A 731 -42.58 -24.72 0.80
C THR A 731 -42.61 -26.05 0.05
N ILE A 732 -42.82 -26.03 -1.26
CA ILE A 732 -42.79 -27.23 -2.11
C ILE A 732 -41.40 -27.89 -2.06
N PHE A 733 -40.31 -27.12 -2.12
CA PHE A 733 -38.95 -27.67 -2.03
C PHE A 733 -38.66 -28.31 -0.67
N VAL A 734 -39.05 -27.66 0.42
CA VAL A 734 -38.89 -28.21 1.78
C VAL A 734 -39.70 -29.49 1.93
N ALA A 735 -40.95 -29.50 1.46
CA ALA A 735 -41.80 -30.69 1.49
C ALA A 735 -41.23 -31.84 0.65
N MET A 736 -40.73 -31.57 -0.57
CA MET A 736 -40.09 -32.58 -1.42
C MET A 736 -38.82 -33.14 -0.77
N ARG A 737 -38.00 -32.29 -0.13
CA ARG A 737 -36.80 -32.73 0.59
C ARG A 737 -37.17 -33.65 1.76
N LEU A 738 -38.13 -33.26 2.58
CA LEU A 738 -38.60 -34.07 3.71
C LEU A 738 -39.25 -35.38 3.24
N TYR A 739 -40.02 -35.36 2.15
CA TYR A 739 -40.60 -36.56 1.55
C TYR A 739 -39.52 -37.52 1.03
N ALA A 740 -38.52 -37.00 0.31
CA ALA A 740 -37.39 -37.81 -0.15
C ALA A 740 -36.61 -38.42 1.04
N ARG A 741 -36.48 -37.68 2.14
CA ARG A 741 -35.80 -38.15 3.35
C ARG A 741 -36.60 -39.22 4.10
N LEU A 742 -37.87 -38.97 4.36
CA LEU A 742 -38.69 -39.81 5.24
C LEU A 742 -39.32 -41.00 4.50
N VAL A 743 -39.73 -40.81 3.25
CA VAL A 743 -40.51 -41.82 2.50
C VAL A 743 -39.64 -42.59 1.52
N ILE A 744 -38.80 -41.90 0.73
CA ILE A 744 -37.97 -42.56 -0.29
C ILE A 744 -36.76 -43.25 0.36
N THR A 745 -35.99 -42.50 1.14
CA THR A 745 -34.75 -43.03 1.74
C THR A 745 -34.95 -43.67 3.12
N ARG A 746 -36.13 -43.47 3.74
CA ARG A 746 -36.48 -43.96 5.10
C ARG A 746 -35.42 -43.62 6.16
N ALA A 747 -34.72 -42.51 5.95
CA ALA A 747 -33.71 -42.03 6.88
C ALA A 747 -34.39 -41.40 8.11
N ARG A 748 -33.74 -41.51 9.27
CA ARG A 748 -34.18 -40.76 10.46
C ARG A 748 -33.95 -39.27 10.24
N ILE A 749 -34.77 -38.43 10.88
CA ILE A 749 -34.63 -36.97 10.88
C ILE A 749 -33.24 -36.61 11.40
N GLY A 750 -32.44 -35.93 10.58
CA GLY A 750 -31.12 -35.43 10.95
C GLY A 750 -31.15 -33.95 11.34
N LEU A 751 -30.03 -33.46 11.88
CA LEU A 751 -29.87 -32.04 12.23
C LEU A 751 -30.10 -31.12 11.03
N ASP A 752 -29.63 -31.52 9.85
CA ASP A 752 -29.84 -30.79 8.58
C ASP A 752 -31.33 -30.66 8.18
N ASP A 753 -32.14 -31.69 8.46
CA ASP A 753 -33.59 -31.66 8.23
C ASP A 753 -34.30 -30.73 9.24
N VAL A 754 -33.78 -30.62 10.47
CA VAL A 754 -34.28 -29.68 11.48
C VAL A 754 -33.93 -28.24 11.11
N LEU A 755 -32.69 -28.00 10.69
CA LEU A 755 -32.22 -26.66 10.30
C LEU A 755 -32.98 -26.12 9.09
N ILE A 756 -33.26 -26.95 8.08
CA ILE A 756 -34.02 -26.47 6.90
C ILE A 756 -35.48 -26.15 7.23
N VAL A 757 -36.10 -26.90 8.15
CA VAL A 757 -37.46 -26.60 8.63
C VAL A 757 -37.47 -25.30 9.43
N LEU A 758 -36.47 -25.06 10.28
CA LEU A 758 -36.32 -23.81 11.02
C LEU A 758 -36.12 -22.61 10.08
N ALA A 759 -35.24 -22.73 9.08
CA ALA A 759 -35.03 -21.70 8.07
C ALA A 759 -36.31 -21.40 7.26
N TRP A 760 -37.08 -22.45 6.93
CA TRP A 760 -38.38 -22.31 6.27
C TRP A 760 -39.38 -21.53 7.11
N VAL A 761 -39.48 -21.79 8.41
CA VAL A 761 -40.38 -21.04 9.33
C VAL A 761 -40.04 -19.54 9.33
N PHE A 762 -38.75 -19.20 9.38
CA PHE A 762 -38.32 -17.80 9.33
C PHE A 762 -38.57 -17.14 7.97
N SER A 763 -38.42 -17.88 6.87
CA SER A 763 -38.77 -17.40 5.52
C SER A 763 -40.26 -17.11 5.40
N VAL A 764 -41.13 -17.99 5.92
CA VAL A 764 -42.59 -17.76 5.98
C VAL A 764 -42.90 -16.52 6.83
N GLY A 765 -42.22 -16.34 7.97
CA GLY A 765 -42.36 -15.17 8.84
C GLY A 765 -41.95 -13.86 8.15
N LEU A 766 -40.87 -13.87 7.39
CA LEU A 766 -40.44 -12.74 6.56
C LEU A 766 -41.49 -12.40 5.49
N THR A 767 -41.95 -13.41 4.73
CA THR A 767 -42.98 -13.21 3.70
C THR A 767 -44.27 -12.64 4.29
N ALA A 768 -44.73 -13.17 5.43
CA ALA A 768 -45.92 -12.66 6.10
C ALA A 768 -45.73 -11.19 6.53
N THR A 769 -44.55 -10.83 7.03
CA THR A 769 -44.23 -9.46 7.45
C THR A 769 -44.26 -8.50 6.26
N VAL A 770 -43.64 -8.86 5.13
CA VAL A 770 -43.63 -8.04 3.90
C VAL A 770 -45.04 -7.89 3.34
N ILE A 771 -45.82 -8.97 3.25
CA ILE A 771 -47.21 -8.91 2.75
C ILE A 771 -48.07 -8.01 3.66
N LEU A 772 -47.95 -8.15 4.98
CA LEU A 772 -48.68 -7.31 5.93
C LEU A 772 -48.28 -5.83 5.79
N ALA A 773 -46.98 -5.55 5.64
CA ALA A 773 -46.47 -4.21 5.49
C ALA A 773 -46.95 -3.55 4.18
N THR A 774 -46.94 -4.30 3.08
CA THR A 774 -47.45 -3.85 1.78
C THR A 774 -48.97 -3.64 1.81
N GLN A 775 -49.75 -4.59 2.32
CA GLN A 775 -51.21 -4.51 2.24
C GLN A 775 -51.83 -3.52 3.23
N ARG A 776 -51.22 -3.30 4.41
CA ARG A 776 -51.82 -2.51 5.49
C ARG A 776 -51.06 -1.25 5.86
N PHE A 777 -49.77 -1.17 5.56
CA PHE A 777 -48.90 -0.11 6.11
C PHE A 777 -48.14 0.67 5.04
N GLY A 778 -48.50 0.53 3.76
CA GLY A 778 -48.04 1.40 2.70
C GLY A 778 -46.61 1.15 2.24
N TRP A 779 -46.11 -0.09 2.29
CA TRP A 779 -44.82 -0.43 1.64
C TRP A 779 -44.91 -0.49 0.10
N ASP A 780 -46.09 -0.31 -0.47
CA ASP A 780 -46.32 -0.18 -1.91
C ASP A 780 -46.43 1.27 -2.39
N ILE A 781 -46.25 2.27 -1.52
CA ILE A 781 -46.22 3.69 -1.84
C ILE A 781 -44.87 4.29 -1.43
N HIS A 782 -44.57 5.51 -1.87
CA HIS A 782 -43.31 6.17 -1.53
C HIS A 782 -43.21 6.42 -0.02
N ILE A 783 -42.01 6.34 0.57
CA ILE A 783 -41.82 6.45 2.03
C ILE A 783 -42.34 7.77 2.61
N TRP A 784 -42.31 8.83 1.81
CA TRP A 784 -42.81 10.16 2.15
C TRP A 784 -44.33 10.28 2.08
N ASP A 785 -45.00 9.38 1.36
CA ASP A 785 -46.47 9.29 1.27
C ASP A 785 -47.07 8.39 2.37
N VAL A 786 -46.24 7.72 3.18
CA VAL A 786 -46.69 6.91 4.31
C VAL A 786 -47.21 7.84 5.41
N PRO A 787 -48.48 7.70 5.86
CA PRO A 787 -49.04 8.54 6.91
C PRO A 787 -48.16 8.53 8.17
N LEU A 788 -47.95 9.70 8.78
CA LEU A 788 -47.14 9.86 9.99
C LEU A 788 -47.58 8.92 11.13
N THR A 789 -48.88 8.60 11.21
CA THR A 789 -49.44 7.65 12.18
C THR A 789 -49.00 6.20 11.95
N ALA A 790 -48.63 5.84 10.73
CA ALA A 790 -48.19 4.50 10.34
C ALA A 790 -46.65 4.34 10.38
N GLN A 791 -45.87 5.42 10.39
CA GLN A 791 -44.40 5.38 10.31
C GLN A 791 -43.74 4.56 11.43
N VAL A 792 -44.22 4.68 12.67
CA VAL A 792 -43.70 3.90 13.81
C VAL A 792 -43.96 2.41 13.59
N THR A 793 -45.12 2.04 13.08
CA THR A 793 -45.50 0.65 12.81
C THR A 793 -44.73 0.09 11.62
N VAL A 794 -44.55 0.87 10.56
CA VAL A 794 -43.69 0.55 9.41
C VAL A 794 -42.26 0.27 9.86
N ARG A 795 -41.72 1.09 10.78
CA ARG A 795 -40.36 0.88 11.30
C ARG A 795 -40.24 -0.39 12.12
N LYS A 796 -41.25 -0.70 12.96
CA LYS A 796 -41.30 -1.97 13.70
C LYS A 796 -41.38 -3.19 12.78
N LEU A 797 -42.16 -3.11 11.71
CA LEU A 797 -42.24 -4.18 10.69
C LEU A 797 -40.93 -4.36 9.92
N SER A 798 -40.23 -3.26 9.61
CA SER A 798 -38.88 -3.31 9.02
C SER A 798 -37.89 -4.04 9.93
N TRP A 799 -37.90 -3.75 11.25
CA TRP A 799 -37.06 -4.46 12.20
C TRP A 799 -37.41 -5.95 12.32
N CYS A 800 -38.70 -6.30 12.35
CA CYS A 800 -39.13 -7.70 12.32
C CYS A 800 -38.64 -8.41 11.04
N GLY A 801 -38.74 -7.76 9.88
CA GLY A 801 -38.22 -8.28 8.62
C GLY A 801 -36.70 -8.52 8.65
N GLN A 802 -35.94 -7.59 9.21
CA GLN A 802 -34.48 -7.74 9.35
C GLN A 802 -34.09 -8.88 10.29
N ILE A 803 -34.83 -9.08 11.39
CA ILE A 803 -34.60 -10.17 12.34
C ILE A 803 -34.89 -11.53 11.67
N PHE A 804 -36.05 -11.67 11.02
CA PHE A 804 -36.40 -12.90 10.31
C PHE A 804 -35.44 -13.21 9.16
N SER A 805 -34.99 -12.19 8.43
CA SER A 805 -33.99 -12.35 7.37
C SER A 805 -32.64 -12.83 7.91
N ARG A 806 -32.18 -12.30 9.05
CA ARG A 806 -30.91 -12.73 9.66
C ARG A 806 -31.01 -14.12 10.27
N MET A 807 -32.13 -14.46 10.91
CA MET A 807 -32.34 -15.79 11.51
C MET A 807 -32.54 -16.90 10.49
N GLY A 808 -33.05 -16.60 9.28
CA GLY A 808 -33.10 -17.57 8.19
C GLY A 808 -31.73 -17.87 7.56
N TYR A 809 -30.71 -17.04 7.80
CA TYR A 809 -29.36 -17.18 7.26
C TYR A 809 -28.41 -17.99 8.17
N PHE A 810 -28.79 -18.19 9.44
CA PHE A 810 -28.14 -19.07 10.41
C PHE A 810 -28.82 -20.44 10.41
#